data_AF-A0A928EA93-F1
#
_entry.id   AF-A0A928EA93-F1
#
_cell.length_a   1.000
_cell.length_b   1.000
_cell.length_c   1.000
_cell.angle_alpha   90.00
_cell.angle_beta   90.00
_cell.angle_gamma   90.00
#
_symmetry.space_group_name_H-M   'P 1'
#
loop_
_entity.id
_entity.type
_entity.pdbx_description
1 polymer ?
#
loop_
_entity_poly.entity_id
_entity_poly.type
_entity_poly.pdbx_seq_one_letter_code
_entity_poly.pdbx_strand_id
1 'polypeptide(L)'
;MTALSHLLKLLLAVTLVVGLAPSLAFAVESSPDQGATDTVALDEATADEKDDSIDAPAAIEDADEEEALVAAETLPSATEEKVASVTEAKGPVEAEPFHYQAHVQYYGWMDPVESGELAGTTGEGLRLEAITISLGSIAGSVEYRAHVSNVGWQDWVKDDEVAGTTGQGNYIESMQIQLTGEAADSYDIYYRVHSANKGWLGWARNGEYAGTAGYGLQSEAIEIQLVEKGASFPAYGKAPAFVEPLVSYEAHTSNGGWQPRKSDGDTAGIIGGETLDALYVISASSTIDGSVVSQGYVEFSGWQTEISDDTSGEIGQPGALQAIRLSLDGEVSGLYDIYYRTHLADKGWMDWASNGESAGSVGYGRHIDAVQVVMVEKGGSAPGATAKPFEENASFNYRAHVQNYGWMDLVESGELAGTTGEGLRLEALSISLGEASGSVEYRAHVSNVGWQDWVSDGQIGGTTGQGNAIEALQIQLSGEAADSYDVYYRVHSANKGWLGWAKNGEYAGTAGYGLQAEAIEIQLVDKGASFPDYGKQQAYVEPLVTYEAHAQYYGWMGTVNDGETAGTVGEGLALEAIWIKSASATVPGSVISQGYVEFSGWQDEVENGTSGTTGQSRALQAFKLSLAGEIADSYDIYYRAHVSNVGWMDWAKNGEPAGSVGYGKHLEAYEVIMVPKGQAAPGATDKPYEENALFHYQAYVQGTGWMWPVGSGVMAGSTGKSLRLEGLSISLGAESGSVEYRTHVANVGWQDWVKDEQIAGTPGEGNAIEAIQIQLSGDAAEKYDIYYRLHSAGFGWLGWAKNGELAGTSGCSMRAEAIEIELVDKGAPAPGSTDGAYRELSYSYSINSKWKGWQDPVSGGRTAGEGGYPIYQIVPTTDLTGFTGEMQISAHSANIGWQDWVGSGDIAGVEGNQIEAIKVRLTGELGEYFDVYYRVHAENFGWMGWTKNGEPAGTSSLSYAAEAIQIEILPKFVDGPEQKGIAYRSWVLSDVIDSLNSFYGNGWYVFGTNRSLSSYANWLIDEAIANYTYGGCDVAFVMVDLETGAGVAYRSNTIYTSCCTVKAPYIVSLNKYWPWTLDESEDNMYWSLYNSTNETYYALIDRYGKQTMNWFLDETDAYCGWYAPEYFASYTPKDLAKMWCGIADYLLGDNSYNAAWLRDLLSDNVAVDIPRALSDADVVYAKAGWISDVHNEGALVIRDGHPFVIAIMSSSSPSAEYRMREMASALDYAHTELIS
;
A
#
# COMPACT_ATOMS: atom_id res chain seq x y z
N MET A 1 34.61 -19.30 23.30
CA MET A 1 34.53 -20.17 24.50
C MET A 1 33.06 -20.26 24.90
N THR A 2 32.58 -21.40 25.44
CA THR A 2 31.32 -21.55 26.24
C THR A 2 30.13 -20.64 25.86
N ALA A 3 29.10 -21.03 25.09
CA ALA A 3 28.56 -22.34 24.69
C ALA A 3 27.92 -23.20 25.82
N LEU A 4 26.57 -23.30 25.75
CA LEU A 4 25.66 -24.36 26.27
C LEU A 4 25.48 -24.53 27.82
N SER A 5 24.33 -25.00 28.36
CA SER A 5 22.93 -25.14 27.85
C SER A 5 21.93 -25.64 28.95
N HIS A 6 20.64 -25.80 28.58
CA HIS A 6 19.61 -26.75 29.12
C HIS A 6 18.93 -26.43 30.49
N LEU A 7 17.67 -26.82 30.80
CA LEU A 7 16.43 -27.26 30.08
C LEU A 7 15.24 -27.06 31.09
N LEU A 8 14.14 -26.33 30.81
CA LEU A 8 12.84 -26.76 30.20
C LEU A 8 11.79 -27.45 31.14
N LYS A 9 10.48 -27.15 30.90
CA LYS A 9 9.20 -27.79 31.37
C LYS A 9 8.49 -27.13 32.59
N LEU A 10 7.33 -26.45 32.41
CA LEU A 10 5.89 -26.89 32.36
C LEU A 10 5.23 -27.05 33.77
N LEU A 11 3.92 -26.82 34.05
CA LEU A 11 2.78 -26.09 33.42
C LEU A 11 1.55 -26.07 34.41
N LEU A 12 0.47 -25.30 34.12
CA LEU A 12 -0.90 -25.28 34.76
C LEU A 12 -1.03 -24.77 36.24
N ALA A 13 -2.20 -24.36 36.79
CA ALA A 13 -3.45 -23.70 36.32
C ALA A 13 -4.52 -23.56 37.47
N VAL A 14 -5.76 -23.12 37.13
CA VAL A 14 -7.06 -23.14 37.90
C VAL A 14 -7.29 -21.92 38.83
N THR A 15 -8.41 -21.13 38.89
CA THR A 15 -9.77 -20.99 38.25
C THR A 15 -10.98 -21.25 39.19
N LEU A 16 -11.95 -20.30 39.26
CA LEU A 16 -13.44 -20.42 39.42
C LEU A 16 -14.04 -18.96 39.56
N VAL A 17 -15.10 -18.46 38.86
CA VAL A 17 -16.57 -18.75 38.84
C VAL A 17 -17.29 -18.24 40.11
N VAL A 18 -18.46 -17.56 40.14
CA VAL A 18 -19.76 -17.52 39.39
C VAL A 18 -20.03 -16.09 38.82
N GLY A 19 -20.93 -15.73 37.88
CA GLY A 19 -22.02 -16.34 37.06
C GLY A 19 -22.58 -15.28 36.07
N LEU A 20 -23.82 -15.26 35.53
CA LEU A 20 -25.02 -16.14 35.48
C LEU A 20 -25.91 -15.75 34.25
N ALA A 21 -27.06 -16.40 34.00
CA ALA A 21 -28.05 -16.12 32.91
C ALA A 21 -29.49 -16.59 33.36
N PRO A 22 -30.60 -16.69 32.54
CA PRO A 22 -30.78 -16.55 31.07
C PRO A 22 -32.12 -15.89 30.57
N SER A 23 -32.40 -16.01 29.25
CA SER A 23 -33.72 -15.87 28.54
C SER A 23 -34.24 -14.44 28.27
N LEU A 24 -35.12 -14.16 27.28
CA LEU A 24 -36.01 -15.01 26.45
C LEU A 24 -36.18 -14.47 25.00
N ALA A 25 -36.84 -15.22 24.11
CA ALA A 25 -36.85 -15.08 22.65
C ALA A 25 -37.85 -14.06 22.05
N PHE A 26 -37.65 -13.71 20.76
CA PHE A 26 -38.55 -13.84 19.58
C PHE A 26 -37.88 -13.09 18.40
N ALA A 27 -37.85 -13.44 17.10
CA ALA A 27 -38.08 -14.62 16.25
C ALA A 27 -38.62 -14.12 14.89
N VAL A 28 -37.97 -14.55 13.78
CA VAL A 28 -38.61 -14.99 12.50
C VAL A 28 -39.22 -13.88 11.59
N GLU A 29 -39.19 -13.91 10.25
CA GLU A 29 -38.86 -14.87 9.15
C GLU A 29 -38.04 -14.10 8.06
N SER A 30 -37.34 -14.65 7.05
CA SER A 30 -37.23 -16.00 6.48
C SER A 30 -35.89 -16.22 5.75
N SER A 31 -35.36 -17.44 5.80
CA SER A 31 -34.37 -18.02 4.86
C SER A 31 -35.15 -18.90 3.84
N PRO A 32 -34.58 -19.60 2.81
CA PRO A 32 -33.19 -20.07 2.61
C PRO A 32 -32.67 -19.79 1.14
N ASP A 33 -31.59 -20.38 0.60
CA ASP A 33 -30.82 -21.58 1.01
C ASP A 33 -29.36 -21.61 0.46
N GLN A 34 -28.52 -22.41 1.13
CA GLN A 34 -27.17 -22.93 0.77
C GLN A 34 -26.04 -21.88 0.55
N GLY A 35 -24.81 -22.05 1.06
CA GLY A 35 -24.15 -23.20 1.70
C GLY A 35 -22.93 -23.62 0.86
N ALA A 36 -21.68 -23.23 1.13
CA ALA A 36 -20.84 -23.51 2.32
C ALA A 36 -20.55 -25.01 2.50
N THR A 37 -19.33 -25.50 2.76
CA THR A 37 -17.95 -24.95 2.85
C THR A 37 -16.97 -26.14 2.98
N ASP A 38 -15.66 -25.88 2.86
CA ASP A 38 -14.52 -26.59 3.49
C ASP A 38 -14.27 -28.10 3.34
N THR A 39 -13.00 -28.41 3.08
CA THR A 39 -12.39 -29.74 3.01
C THR A 39 -11.62 -30.10 4.29
N VAL A 40 -11.85 -31.28 4.89
CA VAL A 40 -10.98 -31.82 5.97
C VAL A 40 -10.91 -33.36 5.95
N ALA A 41 -9.70 -33.92 5.74
CA ALA A 41 -9.21 -35.25 6.17
C ALA A 41 -9.96 -36.54 5.74
N LEU A 42 -9.41 -37.76 5.75
CA LEU A 42 -8.04 -38.34 5.71
C LEU A 42 -8.21 -39.86 5.44
N ASP A 43 -7.36 -40.52 4.65
CA ASP A 43 -6.91 -41.90 4.92
C ASP A 43 -5.72 -42.34 4.03
N GLU A 44 -5.10 -43.47 4.36
CA GLU A 44 -3.73 -43.87 3.95
C GLU A 44 -3.58 -44.71 2.66
N ALA A 45 -2.43 -44.55 1.98
CA ALA A 45 -1.76 -45.58 1.18
C ALA A 45 -0.23 -45.30 1.12
N THR A 46 0.61 -46.33 0.96
CA THR A 46 2.07 -46.27 1.22
C THR A 46 2.95 -46.65 0.03
N ALA A 47 4.10 -45.98 -0.15
CA ALA A 47 5.46 -46.56 -0.33
C ALA A 47 6.52 -45.53 -0.85
N ASP A 48 7.73 -45.60 -0.29
CA ASP A 48 9.10 -45.49 -0.85
C ASP A 48 9.38 -44.72 -2.18
N GLU A 49 10.49 -43.97 -2.36
CA GLU A 49 11.43 -43.30 -1.44
C GLU A 49 12.39 -42.37 -2.25
N LYS A 50 12.61 -41.11 -1.82
CA LYS A 50 13.64 -40.12 -2.30
C LYS A 50 13.49 -39.61 -3.75
N ASP A 51 13.58 -38.30 -4.05
CA ASP A 51 14.63 -37.26 -3.81
C ASP A 51 15.88 -37.45 -4.69
N ASP A 52 16.48 -36.40 -5.30
CA ASP A 52 16.36 -34.95 -5.00
C ASP A 52 16.62 -34.03 -6.24
N SER A 53 16.43 -32.72 -6.02
CA SER A 53 16.87 -31.46 -6.70
C SER A 53 17.98 -31.52 -7.80
N ILE A 54 17.98 -30.66 -8.85
CA ILE A 54 18.02 -29.16 -8.92
C ILE A 54 19.35 -28.64 -8.29
N ASP A 55 20.18 -27.77 -8.88
CA ASP A 55 19.99 -26.67 -9.84
C ASP A 55 21.17 -26.49 -10.85
N ALA A 56 21.14 -25.43 -11.67
CA ALA A 56 22.15 -25.00 -12.66
C ALA A 56 23.25 -24.07 -12.01
N PRO A 57 24.09 -23.25 -12.71
CA PRO A 57 24.30 -23.06 -14.17
C PRO A 57 25.78 -22.85 -14.66
N ALA A 58 25.91 -22.56 -15.96
CA ALA A 58 26.85 -21.60 -16.61
C ALA A 58 28.33 -21.95 -17.00
N ALA A 59 28.60 -21.67 -18.29
CA ALA A 59 29.75 -20.92 -18.88
C ALA A 59 31.13 -21.55 -19.23
N ILE A 60 31.35 -21.68 -20.56
CA ILE A 60 32.46 -21.12 -21.40
C ILE A 60 33.92 -21.68 -21.30
N GLU A 61 34.60 -21.68 -22.46
CA GLU A 61 36.07 -21.74 -22.77
C GLU A 61 36.83 -23.10 -22.83
N ASP A 62 36.96 -23.59 -24.09
CA ASP A 62 38.20 -23.85 -24.86
C ASP A 62 39.33 -24.83 -24.46
N ALA A 63 39.96 -25.33 -25.54
CA ALA A 63 41.35 -25.81 -25.71
C ALA A 63 41.78 -27.24 -25.31
N ASP A 64 41.86 -28.09 -26.35
CA ASP A 64 43.08 -28.75 -26.86
C ASP A 64 43.80 -29.95 -26.19
N GLU A 65 44.00 -30.95 -27.07
CA GLU A 65 45.23 -31.74 -27.35
C GLU A 65 45.67 -33.01 -26.59
N GLU A 66 45.98 -34.01 -27.45
CA GLU A 66 46.99 -35.08 -27.40
C GLU A 66 46.84 -36.38 -26.57
N GLU A 67 47.62 -37.37 -27.01
CA GLU A 67 47.56 -38.81 -26.68
C GLU A 67 48.35 -39.18 -25.41
N ALA A 68 48.20 -40.43 -24.91
CA ALA A 68 49.29 -41.44 -25.00
C ALA A 68 49.15 -42.70 -24.09
N LEU A 69 49.32 -43.88 -24.74
CA LEU A 69 50.09 -45.06 -24.29
C LEU A 69 49.65 -46.00 -23.11
N VAL A 70 49.39 -47.26 -23.53
CA VAL A 70 49.96 -48.55 -23.00
C VAL A 70 49.34 -49.27 -21.76
N ALA A 71 48.48 -50.24 -22.09
CA ALA A 71 48.42 -51.67 -21.70
C ALA A 71 48.96 -52.23 -20.34
N ALA A 72 48.16 -53.14 -19.75
CA ALA A 72 48.64 -54.38 -19.10
C ALA A 72 47.55 -55.49 -19.04
N GLU A 73 47.99 -56.75 -19.06
CA GLU A 73 47.26 -58.01 -19.29
C GLU A 73 46.31 -58.58 -18.19
N THR A 74 45.48 -59.55 -18.61
CA THR A 74 45.07 -60.83 -17.93
C THR A 74 43.70 -61.06 -17.23
N LEU A 75 43.11 -62.19 -17.65
CA LEU A 75 42.02 -63.07 -17.14
C LEU A 75 42.39 -63.76 -15.77
N PRO A 76 41.57 -64.60 -15.04
CA PRO A 76 40.66 -65.66 -15.60
C PRO A 76 39.48 -66.28 -14.75
N SER A 77 38.87 -67.34 -15.33
CA SER A 77 38.23 -68.52 -14.67
C SER A 77 36.80 -68.39 -14.08
N ALA A 78 35.95 -69.44 -13.94
CA ALA A 78 36.04 -70.90 -14.22
C ALA A 78 34.60 -71.48 -14.50
N THR A 79 34.19 -72.78 -14.50
CA THR A 79 34.73 -74.13 -14.14
C THR A 79 33.84 -75.25 -14.75
N GLU A 80 34.39 -76.41 -15.16
CA GLU A 80 33.83 -77.81 -15.12
C GLU A 80 32.49 -78.18 -15.83
N GLU A 81 32.21 -79.39 -16.38
CA GLU A 81 32.87 -80.72 -16.59
C GLU A 81 32.19 -81.45 -17.82
N LYS A 82 32.32 -82.74 -18.26
CA LYS A 82 32.88 -84.03 -17.77
C LYS A 82 33.29 -85.02 -18.91
N VAL A 83 34.11 -86.00 -18.54
CA VAL A 83 34.65 -87.26 -19.18
C VAL A 83 33.57 -88.20 -19.83
N ALA A 84 33.76 -89.05 -20.89
CA ALA A 84 34.84 -90.03 -21.12
C ALA A 84 35.02 -90.73 -22.52
N SER A 85 36.28 -91.07 -22.86
CA SER A 85 36.87 -92.30 -23.49
C SER A 85 36.70 -92.78 -24.97
N VAL A 86 37.72 -92.50 -25.81
CA VAL A 86 38.62 -93.39 -26.63
C VAL A 86 38.08 -94.53 -27.55
N THR A 87 38.41 -94.48 -28.86
CA THR A 87 39.11 -95.56 -29.66
C THR A 87 39.61 -95.05 -31.06
N GLU A 88 40.21 -95.90 -31.90
CA GLU A 88 41.24 -95.51 -32.92
C GLU A 88 40.84 -95.37 -34.40
N ALA A 89 41.41 -94.34 -35.05
CA ALA A 89 42.10 -94.29 -36.36
C ALA A 89 41.53 -94.89 -37.67
N LYS A 90 41.60 -94.08 -38.75
CA LYS A 90 41.90 -94.53 -40.13
C LYS A 90 42.64 -93.44 -40.94
N GLY A 91 43.37 -93.87 -41.98
CA GLY A 91 44.15 -93.00 -42.87
C GLY A 91 43.32 -92.27 -43.94
N PRO A 92 43.98 -91.39 -44.73
CA PRO A 92 43.34 -90.20 -45.31
C PRO A 92 42.55 -90.42 -46.61
N VAL A 93 41.68 -89.44 -46.86
CA VAL A 93 41.19 -89.00 -48.17
C VAL A 93 41.76 -87.58 -48.37
N GLU A 94 42.14 -87.19 -49.58
CA GLU A 94 42.51 -85.80 -49.86
C GLU A 94 41.26 -84.92 -49.86
N ALA A 95 41.39 -83.68 -49.38
CA ALA A 95 40.27 -82.76 -49.19
C ALA A 95 40.15 -81.81 -50.39
N GLU A 96 38.97 -81.79 -51.02
CA GLU A 96 38.62 -80.81 -52.06
C GLU A 96 38.59 -79.39 -51.45
N PRO A 97 39.22 -78.38 -52.08
CA PRO A 97 39.26 -77.01 -51.58
C PRO A 97 37.99 -76.21 -51.88
N PHE A 98 37.87 -75.04 -51.24
CA PHE A 98 36.91 -74.00 -51.60
C PHE A 98 37.14 -73.52 -53.04
N HIS A 99 36.08 -73.48 -53.84
CA HIS A 99 36.14 -73.05 -55.24
C HIS A 99 34.81 -72.46 -55.71
N TYR A 100 34.85 -71.70 -56.81
CA TYR A 100 33.67 -71.11 -57.44
C TYR A 100 33.84 -71.02 -58.96
N GLN A 101 32.73 -70.94 -59.67
CA GLN A 101 32.68 -71.04 -61.13
C GLN A 101 31.75 -69.97 -61.71
N ALA A 102 32.20 -69.27 -62.75
CA ALA A 102 31.42 -68.25 -63.46
C ALA A 102 30.84 -68.80 -64.77
N HIS A 103 29.57 -68.50 -65.06
CA HIS A 103 28.98 -68.66 -66.38
C HIS A 103 28.99 -67.31 -67.12
N VAL A 104 29.95 -67.12 -68.02
CA VAL A 104 30.11 -65.88 -68.80
C VAL A 104 29.45 -66.02 -70.17
N GLN A 105 28.86 -64.92 -70.64
CA GLN A 105 28.30 -64.79 -71.99
C GLN A 105 29.27 -65.29 -73.08
N TYR A 106 28.76 -66.13 -73.99
CA TYR A 106 29.48 -66.84 -75.06
C TYR A 106 30.51 -67.89 -74.64
N TYR A 107 31.13 -67.81 -73.46
CA TYR A 107 32.03 -68.86 -72.96
C TYR A 107 31.30 -69.99 -72.22
N GLY A 108 30.15 -69.70 -71.59
CA GLY A 108 29.45 -70.62 -70.71
C GLY A 108 30.16 -70.72 -69.36
N TRP A 109 30.02 -71.87 -68.68
CA TRP A 109 30.78 -72.18 -67.47
C TRP A 109 32.29 -72.23 -67.79
N MET A 110 33.05 -71.29 -67.22
CA MET A 110 34.52 -71.28 -67.24
C MET A 110 35.07 -72.36 -66.30
N ASP A 111 36.38 -72.65 -66.32
CA ASP A 111 36.97 -73.56 -65.33
C ASP A 111 36.80 -72.98 -63.89
N PRO A 112 36.57 -73.81 -62.85
CA PRO A 112 36.47 -73.34 -61.47
C PRO A 112 37.80 -72.75 -60.97
N VAL A 113 37.71 -71.75 -60.10
CA VAL A 113 38.86 -71.01 -59.52
C VAL A 113 38.87 -71.09 -57.99
N GLU A 114 40.03 -70.91 -57.38
CA GLU A 114 40.23 -71.02 -55.92
C GLU A 114 40.02 -69.68 -55.16
N SER A 115 40.15 -69.71 -53.83
CA SER A 115 39.96 -68.56 -52.94
C SER A 115 40.79 -67.33 -53.34
N GLY A 116 40.11 -66.26 -53.76
CA GLY A 116 40.72 -64.99 -54.20
C GLY A 116 41.14 -64.89 -55.67
N GLU A 117 40.84 -65.89 -56.51
CA GLU A 117 41.08 -65.82 -57.96
C GLU A 117 39.94 -65.14 -58.76
N LEU A 118 40.19 -64.76 -60.01
CA LEU A 118 39.20 -64.01 -60.81
C LEU A 118 38.27 -64.96 -61.57
N ALA A 119 36.99 -64.96 -61.21
CA ALA A 119 35.94 -65.68 -61.94
C ALA A 119 35.17 -64.72 -62.87
N GLY A 120 35.48 -64.77 -64.18
CA GLY A 120 34.81 -63.96 -65.21
C GLY A 120 35.77 -63.29 -66.20
N THR A 121 35.41 -62.10 -66.69
CA THR A 121 36.26 -61.23 -67.53
C THR A 121 36.23 -59.78 -67.04
N THR A 122 37.20 -58.94 -67.42
CA THR A 122 37.20 -57.52 -67.02
C THR A 122 37.52 -56.63 -68.21
N GLY A 123 36.62 -55.69 -68.53
CA GLY A 123 36.78 -54.75 -69.64
C GLY A 123 36.55 -55.34 -71.04
N GLU A 124 36.10 -56.59 -71.15
CA GLU A 124 35.77 -57.23 -72.44
C GLU A 124 34.31 -57.00 -72.89
N GLY A 125 33.45 -56.43 -72.04
CA GLY A 125 32.03 -56.24 -72.33
C GLY A 125 31.19 -57.51 -72.25
N LEU A 126 31.75 -58.60 -71.71
CA LEU A 126 31.11 -59.90 -71.55
C LEU A 126 30.58 -60.04 -70.12
N ARG A 127 29.27 -60.27 -69.99
CA ARG A 127 28.62 -60.34 -68.68
C ARG A 127 28.71 -61.71 -68.01
N LEU A 128 28.70 -61.68 -66.68
CA LEU A 128 28.39 -62.80 -65.80
C LEU A 128 26.87 -63.06 -65.86
N GLU A 129 26.46 -64.23 -66.36
CA GLU A 129 25.05 -64.60 -66.43
C GLU A 129 24.62 -65.44 -65.20
N ALA A 130 25.52 -66.29 -64.69
CA ALA A 130 25.30 -67.13 -63.50
C ALA A 130 26.61 -67.48 -62.76
N ILE A 131 26.50 -68.02 -61.55
CA ILE A 131 27.64 -68.46 -60.70
C ILE A 131 27.26 -69.70 -59.86
N THR A 132 28.26 -70.52 -59.52
CA THR A 132 28.22 -71.50 -58.42
C THR A 132 29.40 -71.28 -57.46
N ILE A 133 29.23 -71.62 -56.19
CA ILE A 133 30.21 -71.52 -55.10
C ILE A 133 30.12 -72.79 -54.25
N SER A 134 31.26 -73.38 -53.92
CA SER A 134 31.38 -74.60 -53.11
C SER A 134 32.39 -74.42 -51.98
N LEU A 135 32.05 -74.91 -50.79
CA LEU A 135 32.99 -75.04 -49.67
C LEU A 135 33.94 -76.25 -49.80
N GLY A 136 33.74 -77.11 -50.81
CA GLY A 136 34.53 -78.33 -50.98
C GLY A 136 34.41 -79.26 -49.76
N SER A 137 35.49 -79.42 -49.00
CA SER A 137 35.54 -80.24 -47.79
C SER A 137 35.44 -79.47 -46.48
N ILE A 138 35.21 -78.15 -46.52
CA ILE A 138 35.06 -77.31 -45.31
C ILE A 138 33.66 -77.53 -44.72
N ALA A 139 33.60 -77.79 -43.40
CA ALA A 139 32.34 -78.05 -42.72
C ALA A 139 31.48 -76.77 -42.57
N GLY A 140 30.16 -76.91 -42.77
CA GLY A 140 29.22 -75.80 -42.89
C GLY A 140 28.70 -75.68 -44.33
N SER A 141 28.29 -74.47 -44.71
CA SER A 141 27.70 -74.17 -46.02
C SER A 141 27.99 -72.74 -46.47
N VAL A 142 27.86 -72.48 -47.76
CA VAL A 142 27.77 -71.15 -48.37
C VAL A 142 26.40 -70.96 -49.03
N GLU A 143 25.77 -69.82 -48.75
CA GLU A 143 24.48 -69.41 -49.31
C GLU A 143 24.66 -68.09 -50.06
N TYR A 144 24.05 -67.97 -51.23
CA TYR A 144 24.27 -66.82 -52.12
C TYR A 144 23.04 -66.51 -52.97
N ARG A 145 22.94 -65.27 -53.43
CA ARG A 145 21.92 -64.83 -54.38
C ARG A 145 22.42 -63.73 -55.29
N ALA A 146 21.77 -63.59 -56.44
CA ALA A 146 22.05 -62.56 -57.43
C ALA A 146 20.85 -61.63 -57.63
N HIS A 147 21.13 -60.34 -57.83
CA HIS A 147 20.24 -59.41 -58.51
C HIS A 147 20.43 -59.61 -60.02
N VAL A 148 19.37 -60.02 -60.70
CA VAL A 148 19.41 -60.32 -62.14
C VAL A 148 18.62 -59.27 -62.92
N SER A 149 19.22 -58.75 -63.99
CA SER A 149 18.63 -57.76 -64.88
C SER A 149 17.21 -58.15 -65.33
N ASN A 150 16.24 -57.25 -65.18
CA ASN A 150 14.81 -57.48 -65.48
C ASN A 150 14.12 -58.59 -64.64
N VAL A 151 14.75 -59.07 -63.56
CA VAL A 151 14.20 -60.09 -62.64
C VAL A 151 14.20 -59.58 -61.18
N GLY A 152 15.23 -58.83 -60.78
CA GLY A 152 15.43 -58.39 -59.40
C GLY A 152 16.27 -59.38 -58.59
N TRP A 153 16.25 -59.24 -57.26
CA TRP A 153 16.86 -60.21 -56.34
C TRP A 153 16.17 -61.58 -56.43
N GLN A 154 16.94 -62.61 -56.74
CA GLN A 154 16.50 -64.01 -56.65
C GLN A 154 16.48 -64.51 -55.20
N ASP A 155 15.81 -65.64 -54.97
CA ASP A 155 15.91 -66.39 -53.71
C ASP A 155 17.36 -66.85 -53.45
N TRP A 156 17.67 -67.15 -52.18
CA TRP A 156 18.97 -67.71 -51.79
C TRP A 156 19.10 -69.16 -52.26
N VAL A 157 20.22 -69.45 -52.93
CA VAL A 157 20.66 -70.80 -53.30
C VAL A 157 21.87 -71.20 -52.45
N LYS A 158 22.22 -72.49 -52.45
CA LYS A 158 23.16 -73.05 -51.47
C LYS A 158 24.10 -74.08 -52.10
N ASP A 159 25.37 -74.13 -51.66
CA ASP A 159 26.36 -75.19 -51.90
C ASP A 159 26.27 -75.86 -53.31
N ASP A 160 27.02 -75.33 -54.30
CA ASP A 160 27.01 -75.75 -55.72
C ASP A 160 25.71 -75.49 -56.54
N GLU A 161 24.63 -74.97 -55.94
CA GLU A 161 23.44 -74.53 -56.70
C GLU A 161 23.67 -73.25 -57.53
N VAL A 162 22.95 -73.11 -58.65
CA VAL A 162 23.17 -72.00 -59.60
C VAL A 162 22.40 -70.73 -59.20
N ALA A 163 23.13 -69.66 -58.87
CA ALA A 163 22.57 -68.30 -58.81
C ALA A 163 22.70 -67.61 -60.18
N GLY A 164 21.71 -66.83 -60.59
CA GLY A 164 21.65 -66.16 -61.90
C GLY A 164 20.76 -66.89 -62.93
N THR A 165 21.13 -66.79 -64.21
CA THR A 165 20.48 -67.50 -65.33
C THR A 165 21.51 -67.92 -66.38
N THR A 166 21.39 -69.10 -66.99
CA THR A 166 22.33 -69.55 -68.04
C THR A 166 21.73 -69.36 -69.44
N GLY A 167 22.36 -68.54 -70.29
CA GLY A 167 22.00 -68.39 -71.70
C GLY A 167 20.66 -67.71 -71.99
N GLN A 168 20.02 -67.07 -71.00
CA GLN A 168 18.71 -66.43 -71.16
C GLN A 168 18.77 -64.97 -71.65
N GLY A 169 19.97 -64.37 -71.72
CA GLY A 169 20.18 -62.98 -72.13
C GLY A 169 20.21 -61.98 -70.98
N ASN A 170 19.69 -62.36 -69.81
CA ASN A 170 19.83 -61.62 -68.55
C ASN A 170 21.24 -61.79 -67.96
N TYR A 171 21.57 -60.93 -67.01
CA TYR A 171 22.87 -60.89 -66.34
C TYR A 171 22.77 -60.54 -64.87
N ILE A 172 23.81 -60.89 -64.12
CA ILE A 172 23.99 -60.48 -62.73
C ILE A 172 24.40 -58.99 -62.70
N GLU A 173 23.76 -58.19 -61.85
CA GLU A 173 24.08 -56.78 -61.62
C GLU A 173 24.74 -56.57 -60.25
N SER A 174 24.28 -57.33 -59.25
CA SER A 174 24.83 -57.40 -57.89
C SER A 174 24.57 -58.76 -57.24
N MET A 175 25.25 -59.05 -56.14
CA MET A 175 25.19 -60.30 -55.39
C MET A 175 25.28 -60.09 -53.88
N GLN A 176 24.84 -61.11 -53.13
CA GLN A 176 25.16 -61.32 -51.71
C GLN A 176 25.62 -62.77 -51.54
N ILE A 177 26.63 -62.99 -50.69
CA ILE A 177 27.21 -64.30 -50.35
C ILE A 177 27.44 -64.34 -48.83
N GLN A 178 26.88 -65.33 -48.14
CA GLN A 178 27.01 -65.54 -46.70
C GLN A 178 27.44 -66.99 -46.41
N LEU A 179 28.13 -67.19 -45.28
CA LEU A 179 28.39 -68.53 -44.75
C LEU A 179 27.29 -68.90 -43.76
N THR A 180 26.91 -70.19 -43.70
CA THR A 180 26.01 -70.71 -42.67
C THR A 180 26.53 -72.02 -42.07
N GLY A 181 26.09 -72.34 -40.84
CA GLY A 181 26.65 -73.46 -40.06
C GLY A 181 28.11 -73.23 -39.65
N GLU A 182 28.87 -74.32 -39.44
CA GLU A 182 30.23 -74.32 -38.88
C GLU A 182 31.23 -73.45 -39.68
N ALA A 183 30.98 -73.23 -40.97
CA ALA A 183 31.77 -72.35 -41.83
C ALA A 183 31.66 -70.89 -41.38
N ALA A 184 30.47 -70.45 -40.97
CA ALA A 184 30.22 -69.09 -40.49
C ALA A 184 30.91 -68.79 -39.15
N ASP A 185 31.15 -69.82 -38.33
CA ASP A 185 31.89 -69.69 -37.07
C ASP A 185 33.41 -69.69 -37.30
N SER A 186 33.88 -70.37 -38.35
CA SER A 186 35.31 -70.63 -38.61
C SER A 186 35.95 -69.69 -39.63
N TYR A 187 35.16 -69.08 -40.52
CA TYR A 187 35.62 -68.23 -41.62
C TYR A 187 34.80 -66.95 -41.76
N ASP A 188 35.39 -65.98 -42.46
CA ASP A 188 34.73 -64.86 -43.11
C ASP A 188 34.80 -65.07 -44.63
N ILE A 189 33.73 -64.71 -45.36
CA ILE A 189 33.72 -64.68 -46.82
C ILE A 189 33.68 -63.23 -47.31
N TYR A 190 34.72 -62.83 -48.05
CA TYR A 190 34.85 -61.52 -48.69
C TYR A 190 34.65 -61.66 -50.19
N TYR A 191 33.98 -60.71 -50.83
CA TYR A 191 33.72 -60.75 -52.27
C TYR A 191 33.54 -59.36 -52.87
N ARG A 192 33.92 -59.20 -54.13
CA ARG A 192 33.71 -57.96 -54.89
C ARG A 192 33.36 -58.24 -56.34
N VAL A 193 32.66 -57.29 -56.95
CA VAL A 193 32.14 -57.40 -58.33
C VAL A 193 32.81 -56.35 -59.22
N HIS A 194 33.15 -56.74 -60.45
CA HIS A 194 33.54 -55.83 -61.52
C HIS A 194 32.29 -55.46 -62.34
N SER A 195 31.73 -54.27 -62.13
CA SER A 195 30.54 -53.80 -62.86
C SER A 195 30.94 -52.94 -64.07
N ALA A 196 30.28 -53.17 -65.21
CA ALA A 196 30.58 -52.48 -66.46
C ALA A 196 30.50 -50.95 -66.30
N ASN A 197 31.45 -50.22 -66.88
CA ASN A 197 31.64 -48.77 -66.76
C ASN A 197 31.93 -48.23 -65.34
N LYS A 198 31.83 -49.03 -64.27
CA LYS A 198 32.22 -48.65 -62.89
C LYS A 198 33.55 -49.28 -62.46
N GLY A 199 33.91 -50.45 -63.03
CA GLY A 199 35.12 -51.21 -62.70
C GLY A 199 34.95 -52.09 -61.46
N TRP A 200 36.05 -52.45 -60.81
CA TRP A 200 36.03 -53.14 -59.51
C TRP A 200 35.45 -52.23 -58.42
N LEU A 201 34.37 -52.68 -57.81
CA LEU A 201 33.82 -52.09 -56.59
C LEU A 201 34.55 -52.62 -55.35
N GLY A 202 34.14 -52.12 -54.18
CA GLY A 202 34.66 -52.53 -52.88
C GLY A 202 34.40 -53.99 -52.53
N TRP A 203 35.07 -54.45 -51.47
CA TRP A 203 34.86 -55.77 -50.89
C TRP A 203 33.68 -55.74 -49.91
N ALA A 204 32.63 -56.50 -50.23
CA ALA A 204 31.59 -56.91 -49.29
C ALA A 204 32.08 -58.09 -48.44
N ARG A 205 31.46 -58.29 -47.27
CA ARG A 205 31.70 -59.40 -46.34
C ARG A 205 30.38 -60.04 -45.90
N ASN A 206 30.35 -61.35 -45.71
CA ASN A 206 29.31 -62.11 -44.96
C ASN A 206 27.85 -61.61 -45.18
N GLY A 207 27.38 -61.56 -46.42
CA GLY A 207 26.01 -61.13 -46.77
C GLY A 207 25.81 -59.65 -47.11
N GLU A 208 26.82 -58.78 -46.99
CA GLU A 208 26.77 -57.40 -47.51
C GLU A 208 26.53 -57.34 -49.04
N TYR A 209 25.99 -56.24 -49.55
CA TYR A 209 25.74 -56.11 -50.99
C TYR A 209 27.04 -55.86 -51.78
N ALA A 210 27.22 -56.53 -52.92
CA ALA A 210 28.32 -56.28 -53.86
C ALA A 210 27.79 -56.10 -55.30
N GLY A 211 28.23 -55.07 -56.02
CA GLY A 211 27.82 -54.79 -57.41
C GLY A 211 26.99 -53.52 -57.56
N THR A 212 26.12 -53.49 -58.56
CA THR A 212 25.23 -52.36 -58.85
C THR A 212 23.76 -52.76 -58.85
N ALA A 213 22.87 -51.84 -58.52
CA ALA A 213 21.43 -51.91 -58.79
C ALA A 213 20.94 -50.59 -59.41
N GLY A 214 19.76 -50.60 -60.04
CA GLY A 214 19.13 -49.42 -60.65
C GLY A 214 19.79 -48.90 -61.94
N TYR A 215 21.12 -48.90 -62.04
CA TYR A 215 21.88 -48.37 -63.18
C TYR A 215 21.81 -49.21 -64.47
N GLY A 216 21.27 -50.44 -64.43
CA GLY A 216 21.25 -51.35 -65.59
C GLY A 216 22.64 -51.79 -66.06
N LEU A 217 23.60 -51.92 -65.12
CA LEU A 217 24.99 -52.24 -65.41
C LEU A 217 25.30 -53.72 -65.12
N GLN A 218 25.84 -54.40 -66.13
CA GLN A 218 26.19 -55.81 -66.05
C GLN A 218 27.47 -56.04 -65.25
N SER A 219 27.49 -57.09 -64.43
CA SER A 219 28.72 -57.63 -63.84
C SER A 219 29.52 -58.36 -64.91
N GLU A 220 30.84 -58.21 -64.94
CA GLU A 220 31.74 -58.90 -65.89
C GLU A 220 32.58 -60.00 -65.21
N ALA A 221 32.97 -59.77 -63.95
CA ALA A 221 33.70 -60.71 -63.10
C ALA A 221 33.36 -60.54 -61.62
N ILE A 222 33.73 -61.55 -60.84
CA ILE A 222 33.68 -61.58 -59.37
C ILE A 222 34.98 -62.20 -58.83
N GLU A 223 35.43 -61.72 -57.68
CA GLU A 223 36.46 -62.36 -56.85
C GLU A 223 35.82 -62.69 -55.50
N ILE A 224 36.07 -63.89 -54.98
CA ILE A 224 35.54 -64.39 -53.69
C ILE A 224 36.68 -65.02 -52.89
N GLN A 225 36.96 -64.47 -51.71
CA GLN A 225 38.03 -64.94 -50.84
C GLN A 225 37.48 -65.39 -49.48
N LEU A 226 37.64 -66.68 -49.20
CA LEU A 226 37.40 -67.29 -47.90
C LEU A 226 38.63 -67.11 -47.00
N VAL A 227 38.43 -66.60 -45.77
CA VAL A 227 39.47 -66.16 -44.84
C VAL A 227 39.19 -66.73 -43.45
N GLU A 228 40.18 -67.29 -42.74
CA GLU A 228 39.98 -67.76 -41.36
C GLU A 228 39.49 -66.61 -40.45
N LYS A 229 38.46 -66.87 -39.64
CA LYS A 229 37.75 -65.80 -38.91
C LYS A 229 38.65 -65.14 -37.87
N GLY A 230 38.87 -63.84 -38.03
CA GLY A 230 39.81 -63.06 -37.21
C GLY A 230 41.23 -62.94 -37.78
N ALA A 231 41.54 -63.56 -38.93
CA ALA A 231 42.72 -63.20 -39.70
C ALA A 231 42.55 -61.82 -40.39
N SER A 232 43.64 -61.10 -40.61
CA SER A 232 43.60 -59.75 -41.18
C SER A 232 43.40 -59.77 -42.71
N PHE A 233 42.24 -59.31 -43.17
CA PHE A 233 41.97 -59.13 -44.60
C PHE A 233 42.39 -57.72 -45.09
N PRO A 234 43.29 -57.61 -46.09
CA PRO A 234 43.71 -56.32 -46.64
C PRO A 234 42.67 -55.78 -47.63
N ALA A 235 41.75 -54.93 -47.18
CA ALA A 235 40.75 -54.28 -48.02
C ALA A 235 41.41 -53.33 -49.05
N TYR A 236 41.47 -53.75 -50.32
CA TYR A 236 42.08 -52.99 -51.41
C TYR A 236 41.15 -51.88 -51.96
N GLY A 237 41.12 -50.73 -51.27
CA GLY A 237 40.53 -49.48 -51.76
C GLY A 237 39.29 -49.01 -51.00
N LYS A 238 39.00 -47.70 -51.11
CA LYS A 238 37.86 -47.01 -50.47
C LYS A 238 36.56 -47.02 -51.29
N ALA A 239 36.48 -47.78 -52.38
CA ALA A 239 35.24 -47.88 -53.16
C ALA A 239 34.16 -48.59 -52.32
N PRO A 240 32.89 -48.16 -52.35
CA PRO A 240 31.80 -48.92 -51.75
C PRO A 240 31.63 -50.24 -52.50
N ALA A 241 31.20 -51.30 -51.80
CA ALA A 241 30.95 -52.60 -52.41
C ALA A 241 29.71 -52.60 -53.31
N PHE A 242 28.70 -51.80 -52.96
CA PHE A 242 27.43 -51.65 -53.67
C PHE A 242 27.15 -50.19 -54.05
N VAL A 243 26.47 -49.97 -55.18
CA VAL A 243 26.00 -48.63 -55.60
C VAL A 243 24.64 -48.73 -56.29
N GLU A 244 23.71 -47.88 -55.89
CA GLU A 244 22.41 -47.62 -56.53
C GLU A 244 22.21 -46.09 -56.72
N PRO A 245 21.19 -45.60 -57.46
CA PRO A 245 20.85 -44.18 -57.49
C PRO A 245 20.15 -43.74 -56.19
N LEU A 246 20.31 -42.48 -55.78
CA LEU A 246 19.78 -41.97 -54.50
C LEU A 246 18.59 -41.03 -54.68
N VAL A 247 18.58 -40.20 -55.73
CA VAL A 247 17.46 -39.30 -56.05
C VAL A 247 17.02 -39.45 -57.50
N SER A 248 15.71 -39.44 -57.75
CA SER A 248 15.11 -39.58 -59.10
C SER A 248 14.14 -38.44 -59.37
N TYR A 249 14.20 -37.80 -60.54
CA TYR A 249 13.34 -36.66 -60.86
C TYR A 249 12.97 -36.51 -62.34
N GLU A 250 11.83 -35.89 -62.60
CA GLU A 250 11.28 -35.54 -63.91
C GLU A 250 10.81 -34.08 -63.90
N ALA A 251 10.94 -33.39 -65.03
CA ALA A 251 10.46 -32.00 -65.19
C ALA A 251 9.31 -31.93 -66.20
N HIS A 252 8.29 -31.13 -65.91
CA HIS A 252 7.19 -30.84 -66.82
C HIS A 252 7.38 -29.49 -67.50
N THR A 253 7.55 -29.49 -68.83
CA THR A 253 7.72 -28.26 -69.64
C THR A 253 6.42 -27.87 -70.36
N SER A 254 6.12 -26.58 -70.45
CA SER A 254 4.77 -26.07 -70.78
C SER A 254 4.13 -26.52 -72.10
N ASN A 255 4.90 -26.85 -73.16
CA ASN A 255 4.36 -27.53 -74.35
C ASN A 255 4.97 -28.93 -74.57
N GLY A 256 6.18 -29.19 -74.06
CA GLY A 256 6.87 -30.48 -74.18
C GLY A 256 6.33 -31.60 -73.28
N GLY A 257 5.60 -31.28 -72.21
CA GLY A 257 5.12 -32.24 -71.20
C GLY A 257 6.23 -32.77 -70.29
N TRP A 258 5.98 -33.93 -69.67
CA TRP A 258 6.96 -34.65 -68.84
C TRP A 258 8.19 -35.10 -69.64
N GLN A 259 9.37 -34.69 -69.18
CA GLN A 259 10.67 -35.04 -69.76
C GLN A 259 11.26 -36.32 -69.15
N PRO A 260 12.15 -37.06 -69.85
CA PRO A 260 12.68 -38.33 -69.38
C PRO A 260 13.40 -38.26 -68.03
N ARG A 261 13.07 -39.23 -67.15
CA ARG A 261 13.60 -39.38 -65.78
C ARG A 261 15.11 -39.28 -65.68
N LYS A 262 15.55 -38.52 -64.69
CA LYS A 262 16.93 -38.23 -64.30
C LYS A 262 17.23 -38.74 -62.89
N SER A 263 18.51 -38.89 -62.58
CA SER A 263 18.99 -39.16 -61.23
C SER A 263 20.31 -38.45 -60.94
N ASP A 264 20.64 -38.29 -59.66
CA ASP A 264 21.99 -38.03 -59.15
C ASP A 264 22.81 -36.95 -59.91
N GLY A 265 22.21 -35.78 -60.10
CA GLY A 265 22.84 -34.59 -60.70
C GLY A 265 22.66 -34.43 -62.21
N ASP A 266 21.99 -35.35 -62.91
CA ASP A 266 21.74 -35.25 -64.35
C ASP A 266 20.72 -34.13 -64.67
N THR A 267 20.89 -33.35 -65.74
CA THR A 267 20.02 -32.18 -66.00
C THR A 267 18.61 -32.58 -66.46
N ALA A 268 17.58 -32.16 -65.71
CA ALA A 268 16.18 -32.24 -66.13
C ALA A 268 15.69 -30.88 -66.65
N GLY A 269 14.75 -30.87 -67.60
CA GLY A 269 14.38 -29.67 -68.36
C GLY A 269 15.30 -29.43 -69.57
N ILE A 270 15.25 -28.22 -70.15
CA ILE A 270 15.99 -27.84 -71.35
C ILE A 270 16.54 -26.43 -71.17
N ILE A 271 17.88 -26.32 -71.01
CA ILE A 271 18.61 -25.04 -70.91
C ILE A 271 18.32 -24.17 -72.13
N GLY A 272 17.79 -22.96 -71.90
CA GLY A 272 17.35 -22.02 -72.95
C GLY A 272 16.12 -22.48 -73.72
N GLY A 273 15.32 -23.39 -73.15
CA GLY A 273 14.18 -24.05 -73.77
C GLY A 273 12.83 -23.48 -73.37
N GLU A 274 11.93 -24.36 -72.92
CA GLU A 274 10.61 -24.00 -72.42
C GLU A 274 10.61 -23.89 -70.89
N THR A 275 9.67 -23.11 -70.37
CA THR A 275 9.40 -22.97 -68.93
C THR A 275 9.01 -24.30 -68.28
N LEU A 276 9.45 -24.51 -67.05
CA LEU A 276 8.92 -25.56 -66.18
C LEU A 276 7.57 -25.09 -65.58
N ASP A 277 6.56 -25.95 -65.68
CA ASP A 277 5.32 -25.81 -64.91
C ASP A 277 5.46 -26.52 -63.55
N ALA A 278 6.17 -27.65 -63.53
CA ALA A 278 6.27 -28.54 -62.38
C ALA A 278 7.53 -29.43 -62.40
N LEU A 279 7.88 -29.94 -61.21
CA LEU A 279 9.00 -30.85 -60.93
C LEU A 279 8.52 -32.00 -60.03
N TYR A 280 8.61 -33.23 -60.52
CA TYR A 280 8.40 -34.45 -59.74
C TYR A 280 9.76 -34.98 -59.28
N VAL A 281 9.94 -35.21 -57.98
CA VAL A 281 11.19 -35.69 -57.40
C VAL A 281 10.91 -36.67 -56.28
N ILE A 282 11.70 -37.75 -56.23
CA ILE A 282 11.56 -38.84 -55.26
C ILE A 282 12.91 -39.32 -54.72
N SER A 283 12.88 -39.93 -53.53
CA SER A 283 13.91 -40.87 -53.09
C SER A 283 13.99 -42.06 -54.06
N ALA A 284 15.20 -42.47 -54.44
CA ALA A 284 15.43 -43.54 -55.42
C ALA A 284 16.13 -44.78 -54.85
N SER A 285 16.53 -44.74 -53.57
CA SER A 285 17.15 -45.87 -52.88
C SER A 285 16.18 -47.05 -52.76
N SER A 286 16.68 -48.27 -52.98
CA SER A 286 15.94 -49.50 -52.68
C SER A 286 16.32 -50.12 -51.32
N THR A 287 17.24 -49.49 -50.59
CA THR A 287 17.83 -50.02 -49.35
C THR A 287 17.71 -49.11 -48.12
N ILE A 288 17.22 -47.87 -48.27
CA ILE A 288 17.13 -46.85 -47.20
C ILE A 288 15.71 -46.25 -47.22
N ASP A 289 15.11 -46.04 -46.05
CA ASP A 289 13.75 -45.48 -45.92
C ASP A 289 13.72 -43.93 -45.95
N GLY A 290 12.58 -43.34 -46.31
CA GLY A 290 12.37 -41.89 -46.38
C GLY A 290 12.32 -41.29 -47.80
N SER A 291 11.81 -40.05 -47.86
CA SER A 291 11.37 -39.38 -49.09
C SER A 291 12.09 -38.06 -49.36
N VAL A 292 11.88 -37.49 -50.55
CA VAL A 292 12.19 -36.09 -50.86
C VAL A 292 10.94 -35.24 -50.64
N VAL A 293 11.01 -34.31 -49.68
CA VAL A 293 10.01 -33.25 -49.52
C VAL A 293 10.31 -32.14 -50.53
N SER A 294 9.28 -31.63 -51.21
CA SER A 294 9.41 -30.59 -52.23
C SER A 294 8.39 -29.47 -52.05
N GLN A 295 8.79 -28.25 -52.39
CA GLN A 295 7.97 -27.04 -52.41
C GLN A 295 8.29 -26.23 -53.66
N GLY A 296 7.29 -25.65 -54.32
CA GLY A 296 7.45 -24.81 -55.51
C GLY A 296 6.85 -23.43 -55.32
N TYR A 297 7.49 -22.39 -55.86
CA TYR A 297 6.91 -21.06 -56.03
C TYR A 297 6.39 -20.93 -57.46
N VAL A 298 5.07 -20.76 -57.61
CA VAL A 298 4.39 -20.59 -58.89
C VAL A 298 3.98 -19.13 -59.05
N GLU A 299 4.21 -18.57 -60.23
CA GLU A 299 3.81 -17.20 -60.60
C GLU A 299 2.31 -16.97 -60.29
N PHE A 300 1.99 -15.84 -59.64
CA PHE A 300 0.65 -15.48 -59.12
C PHE A 300 0.06 -16.36 -57.99
N SER A 301 0.52 -17.61 -57.82
CA SER A 301 0.07 -18.51 -56.73
C SER A 301 0.98 -18.51 -55.49
N GLY A 302 2.24 -18.06 -55.61
CA GLY A 302 3.23 -18.01 -54.52
C GLY A 302 3.84 -19.37 -54.18
N TRP A 303 4.45 -19.48 -52.98
CA TRP A 303 4.92 -20.76 -52.42
C TRP A 303 3.73 -21.69 -52.15
N GLN A 304 3.76 -22.88 -52.76
CA GLN A 304 2.76 -23.93 -52.56
C GLN A 304 3.02 -24.73 -51.28
N THR A 305 2.09 -25.60 -50.89
CA THR A 305 2.27 -26.54 -49.77
C THR A 305 3.39 -27.54 -50.04
N GLU A 306 4.13 -27.93 -48.99
CA GLU A 306 5.11 -29.01 -49.06
C GLU A 306 4.47 -30.39 -49.35
N ILE A 307 5.15 -31.23 -50.13
CA ILE A 307 4.71 -32.57 -50.53
C ILE A 307 5.90 -33.55 -50.62
N SER A 308 5.71 -34.78 -50.16
CA SER A 308 6.72 -35.85 -50.17
C SER A 308 6.59 -36.76 -51.40
N ASP A 309 7.70 -37.02 -52.09
CA ASP A 309 7.82 -37.91 -53.27
C ASP A 309 6.77 -37.63 -54.39
N ASP A 310 6.37 -36.36 -54.59
CA ASP A 310 5.34 -35.95 -55.54
C ASP A 310 5.72 -34.67 -56.35
N THR A 311 4.72 -34.04 -56.99
CA THR A 311 4.85 -33.07 -58.08
C THR A 311 4.69 -31.63 -57.58
N SER A 312 5.80 -30.92 -57.43
CA SER A 312 5.80 -29.50 -57.05
C SER A 312 5.55 -28.60 -58.27
N GLY A 313 4.60 -27.67 -58.18
CA GLY A 313 4.18 -26.79 -59.29
C GLY A 313 2.76 -27.06 -59.81
N GLU A 314 2.30 -26.32 -60.82
CA GLU A 314 0.92 -26.37 -61.32
C GLU A 314 0.83 -26.69 -62.83
N ILE A 315 0.42 -27.92 -63.17
CA ILE A 315 0.28 -28.32 -64.59
C ILE A 315 -1.03 -27.80 -65.18
N GLY A 316 -0.91 -26.92 -66.18
CA GLY A 316 -2.04 -26.46 -67.01
C GLY A 316 -2.84 -25.27 -66.44
N GLN A 317 -2.34 -24.63 -65.38
CA GLN A 317 -2.83 -23.36 -64.86
C GLN A 317 -1.93 -22.20 -65.34
N PRO A 318 -2.39 -20.93 -65.28
CA PRO A 318 -1.59 -19.80 -65.76
C PRO A 318 -0.57 -19.31 -64.71
N GLY A 319 0.61 -19.92 -64.69
CA GLY A 319 1.78 -19.41 -63.96
C GLY A 319 3.00 -20.33 -64.10
N ALA A 320 4.20 -19.78 -64.31
CA ALA A 320 5.43 -20.58 -64.41
C ALA A 320 6.05 -20.88 -63.02
N LEU A 321 6.83 -21.96 -62.91
CA LEU A 321 7.62 -22.27 -61.73
C LEU A 321 8.85 -21.34 -61.67
N GLN A 322 8.96 -20.52 -60.62
CA GLN A 322 10.00 -19.48 -60.49
C GLN A 322 11.08 -19.82 -59.44
N ALA A 323 10.71 -20.58 -58.40
CA ALA A 323 11.64 -21.09 -57.39
C ALA A 323 11.19 -22.46 -56.85
N ILE A 324 12.11 -23.19 -56.21
CA ILE A 324 11.86 -24.46 -55.52
C ILE A 324 12.61 -24.53 -54.18
N ARG A 325 12.15 -25.38 -53.27
CA ARG A 325 12.87 -25.89 -52.08
C ARG A 325 12.72 -27.41 -52.04
N LEU A 326 13.80 -28.13 -51.74
CA LEU A 326 13.79 -29.60 -51.58
C LEU A 326 14.51 -29.98 -50.29
N SER A 327 13.95 -30.89 -49.51
CA SER A 327 14.56 -31.42 -48.28
C SER A 327 14.33 -32.93 -48.19
N LEU A 328 14.90 -33.58 -47.17
CA LEU A 328 14.80 -35.03 -46.95
C LEU A 328 14.07 -35.31 -45.64
N ASP A 329 13.28 -36.37 -45.60
CA ASP A 329 12.77 -36.97 -44.36
C ASP A 329 13.24 -38.42 -44.19
N GLY A 330 12.67 -39.14 -43.21
CA GLY A 330 13.00 -40.54 -42.92
C GLY A 330 14.48 -40.82 -42.62
N GLU A 331 14.93 -42.03 -42.91
CA GLU A 331 16.31 -42.48 -42.65
C GLU A 331 17.32 -41.82 -43.60
N VAL A 332 16.94 -41.60 -44.86
CA VAL A 332 17.79 -40.94 -45.87
C VAL A 332 18.21 -39.53 -45.43
N SER A 333 17.36 -38.79 -44.72
CA SER A 333 17.70 -37.46 -44.16
C SER A 333 18.86 -37.47 -43.15
N GLY A 334 19.07 -38.58 -42.44
CA GLY A 334 20.17 -38.76 -41.49
C GLY A 334 21.48 -39.19 -42.15
N LEU A 335 21.40 -39.84 -43.32
CA LEU A 335 22.54 -40.41 -44.04
C LEU A 335 23.06 -39.49 -45.17
N TYR A 336 22.21 -38.60 -45.69
CA TYR A 336 22.51 -37.75 -46.84
C TYR A 336 22.08 -36.29 -46.64
N ASP A 337 22.69 -35.40 -47.43
CA ASP A 337 22.25 -34.03 -47.69
C ASP A 337 21.82 -33.91 -49.14
N ILE A 338 20.69 -33.23 -49.39
CA ILE A 338 20.18 -32.98 -50.75
C ILE A 338 20.64 -31.61 -51.22
N TYR A 339 21.30 -31.57 -52.38
CA TYR A 339 21.72 -30.36 -53.06
C TYR A 339 21.01 -30.23 -54.40
N TYR A 340 20.53 -29.04 -54.71
CA TYR A 340 19.80 -28.76 -55.95
C TYR A 340 20.06 -27.35 -56.46
N ARG A 341 19.86 -27.14 -57.76
CA ARG A 341 19.92 -25.80 -58.37
C ARG A 341 19.02 -25.70 -59.58
N THR A 342 18.67 -24.47 -59.88
CA THR A 342 17.82 -24.08 -61.01
C THR A 342 18.63 -23.32 -62.06
N HIS A 343 18.21 -23.43 -63.31
CA HIS A 343 18.64 -22.57 -64.40
C HIS A 343 17.50 -21.59 -64.70
N LEU A 344 17.83 -20.31 -64.87
CA LEU A 344 16.90 -19.25 -65.25
C LEU A 344 17.34 -18.68 -66.61
N ALA A 345 16.41 -18.54 -67.55
CA ALA A 345 16.72 -18.30 -68.97
C ALA A 345 17.54 -17.02 -69.26
N ASP A 346 17.49 -15.99 -68.41
CA ASP A 346 18.25 -14.73 -68.54
C ASP A 346 19.54 -14.68 -67.70
N LYS A 347 19.71 -15.58 -66.72
CA LYS A 347 20.84 -15.59 -65.77
C LYS A 347 21.84 -16.72 -66.01
N GLY A 348 21.37 -17.89 -66.43
CA GLY A 348 22.13 -19.14 -66.42
C GLY A 348 21.79 -20.02 -65.20
N TRP A 349 22.70 -20.93 -64.85
CA TRP A 349 22.62 -21.70 -63.60
C TRP A 349 22.81 -20.78 -62.39
N MET A 350 21.89 -20.88 -61.42
CA MET A 350 22.10 -20.40 -60.06
C MET A 350 23.12 -21.30 -59.33
N ASP A 351 23.59 -20.85 -58.16
CA ASP A 351 24.37 -21.71 -57.25
C ASP A 351 23.49 -22.83 -56.65
N TRP A 352 24.13 -23.78 -55.97
CA TRP A 352 23.46 -24.89 -55.30
C TRP A 352 22.83 -24.47 -53.97
N ALA A 353 21.52 -24.68 -53.84
CA ALA A 353 20.82 -24.75 -52.56
C ALA A 353 21.01 -26.13 -51.93
N SER A 354 20.78 -26.21 -50.63
CA SER A 354 20.80 -27.42 -49.83
C SER A 354 19.59 -27.51 -48.90
N ASN A 355 19.11 -28.73 -48.62
CA ASN A 355 18.24 -29.06 -47.47
C ASN A 355 17.13 -28.04 -47.11
N GLY A 356 16.35 -27.57 -48.09
CA GLY A 356 15.23 -26.64 -47.89
C GLY A 356 15.51 -25.17 -48.22
N GLU A 357 16.76 -24.79 -48.53
CA GLU A 357 17.10 -23.44 -49.02
C GLU A 357 16.38 -23.13 -50.36
N SER A 358 15.94 -21.89 -50.56
CA SER A 358 15.33 -21.49 -51.84
C SER A 358 16.31 -21.61 -53.00
N ALA A 359 15.85 -22.07 -54.17
CA ALA A 359 16.58 -22.04 -55.43
C ALA A 359 15.73 -21.46 -56.57
N GLY A 360 16.22 -20.44 -57.29
CA GLY A 360 15.47 -19.73 -58.34
C GLY A 360 15.39 -18.22 -58.10
N SER A 361 14.25 -17.59 -58.39
CA SER A 361 14.06 -16.18 -58.01
C SER A 361 12.59 -15.76 -57.92
N VAL A 362 12.29 -14.79 -57.06
CA VAL A 362 10.94 -14.24 -56.83
C VAL A 362 10.94 -12.71 -57.03
N GLY A 363 9.81 -12.11 -57.43
CA GLY A 363 9.68 -10.66 -57.62
C GLY A 363 10.40 -10.08 -58.86
N TYR A 364 10.98 -10.93 -59.71
CA TYR A 364 11.63 -10.54 -60.97
C TYR A 364 10.88 -11.01 -62.25
N GLY A 365 9.83 -11.83 -62.12
CA GLY A 365 9.12 -12.41 -63.27
C GLY A 365 9.96 -13.38 -64.11
N ARG A 366 10.95 -14.04 -63.50
CA ARG A 366 11.80 -15.07 -64.15
C ARG A 366 11.23 -16.46 -63.87
N HIS A 367 11.49 -17.37 -64.80
CA HIS A 367 11.06 -18.76 -64.75
C HIS A 367 12.26 -19.72 -64.79
N ILE A 368 12.05 -20.93 -64.28
CA ILE A 368 13.00 -22.04 -64.38
C ILE A 368 12.84 -22.71 -65.76
N ASP A 369 13.95 -23.05 -66.42
CA ASP A 369 13.99 -23.82 -67.69
C ASP A 369 14.77 -25.15 -67.56
N ALA A 370 15.59 -25.32 -66.52
CA ALA A 370 16.21 -26.59 -66.14
C ALA A 370 16.51 -26.69 -64.63
N VAL A 371 16.69 -27.92 -64.13
CA VAL A 371 17.02 -28.24 -62.73
C VAL A 371 18.04 -29.38 -62.65
N GLN A 372 18.85 -29.38 -61.59
CA GLN A 372 19.69 -30.51 -61.16
C GLN A 372 19.47 -30.77 -59.67
N VAL A 373 19.43 -32.04 -59.27
CA VAL A 373 19.25 -32.49 -57.88
C VAL A 373 20.18 -33.67 -57.62
N VAL A 374 20.87 -33.70 -56.49
CA VAL A 374 21.78 -34.80 -56.09
C VAL A 374 21.78 -34.97 -54.58
N MET A 375 21.93 -36.21 -54.10
CA MET A 375 22.23 -36.49 -52.69
C MET A 375 23.71 -36.81 -52.53
N VAL A 376 24.32 -36.32 -51.44
CA VAL A 376 25.70 -36.67 -51.03
C VAL A 376 25.70 -37.11 -49.57
N GLU A 377 26.68 -37.93 -49.15
CA GLU A 377 26.82 -38.39 -47.76
C GLU A 377 26.72 -37.21 -46.76
N LYS A 378 26.14 -37.43 -45.57
CA LYS A 378 25.88 -36.37 -44.59
C LYS A 378 27.15 -35.58 -44.22
N GLY A 379 27.09 -34.24 -44.33
CA GLY A 379 28.23 -33.33 -44.21
C GLY A 379 29.09 -33.22 -45.47
N GLY A 380 28.67 -33.85 -46.58
CA GLY A 380 29.34 -33.83 -47.87
C GLY A 380 29.27 -32.45 -48.54
N SER A 381 30.33 -32.12 -49.28
CA SER A 381 30.43 -30.84 -49.98
C SER A 381 29.50 -30.77 -51.20
N ALA A 382 28.88 -29.60 -51.40
CA ALA A 382 28.09 -29.29 -52.58
C ALA A 382 28.86 -29.53 -53.90
N PRO A 383 28.19 -29.85 -55.03
CA PRO A 383 28.85 -30.05 -56.33
C PRO A 383 29.41 -28.77 -56.96
N GLY A 384 29.23 -27.61 -56.34
CA GLY A 384 29.66 -26.30 -56.83
C GLY A 384 29.54 -25.23 -55.74
N ALA A 385 29.52 -23.95 -56.15
CA ALA A 385 29.25 -22.85 -55.23
C ALA A 385 27.79 -22.89 -54.73
N THR A 386 27.57 -22.35 -53.53
CA THR A 386 26.30 -22.30 -52.80
C THR A 386 25.93 -20.88 -52.36
N ALA A 387 26.60 -19.85 -52.91
CA ALA A 387 26.55 -18.49 -52.36
C ALA A 387 25.35 -17.67 -52.87
N LYS A 388 24.78 -18.02 -54.03
CA LYS A 388 23.62 -17.36 -54.63
C LYS A 388 22.64 -18.33 -55.32
N PRO A 389 21.99 -19.24 -54.56
CA PRO A 389 20.98 -20.13 -55.14
C PRO A 389 19.67 -19.39 -55.47
N PHE A 390 19.40 -18.26 -54.80
CA PHE A 390 18.16 -17.50 -54.86
C PHE A 390 18.38 -16.00 -55.05
N GLU A 391 17.41 -15.31 -55.65
CA GLU A 391 17.30 -13.85 -55.65
C GLU A 391 15.84 -13.41 -55.44
N GLU A 392 15.60 -12.44 -54.55
CA GLU A 392 14.29 -11.78 -54.37
C GLU A 392 14.37 -10.29 -54.72
N ASN A 393 13.22 -9.63 -54.84
CA ASN A 393 13.06 -8.20 -55.09
C ASN A 393 11.90 -7.64 -54.25
N ALA A 394 12.11 -7.48 -52.94
CA ALA A 394 11.09 -6.88 -52.09
C ALA A 394 10.90 -5.38 -52.38
N SER A 395 9.65 -4.95 -52.42
CA SER A 395 9.25 -3.54 -52.54
C SER A 395 8.29 -3.18 -51.41
N PHE A 396 8.31 -1.91 -50.99
CA PHE A 396 7.58 -1.44 -49.83
C PHE A 396 6.88 -0.12 -50.18
N ASN A 397 5.56 -0.07 -49.97
CA ASN A 397 4.68 0.95 -50.51
C ASN A 397 3.71 1.46 -49.43
N TYR A 398 3.50 2.78 -49.34
CA TYR A 398 2.63 3.35 -48.32
C TYR A 398 2.00 4.68 -48.72
N ARG A 399 1.02 5.12 -47.94
CA ARG A 399 0.41 6.46 -48.02
C ARG A 399 -0.23 6.87 -46.70
N ALA A 400 -0.45 8.17 -46.56
CA ALA A 400 -1.12 8.77 -45.41
C ALA A 400 -2.45 9.44 -45.78
N HIS A 401 -3.37 9.49 -44.82
CA HIS A 401 -4.59 10.30 -44.87
C HIS A 401 -4.40 11.56 -44.02
N VAL A 402 -4.16 12.70 -44.68
CA VAL A 402 -3.87 13.98 -44.02
C VAL A 402 -5.13 14.81 -43.83
N GLN A 403 -5.22 15.53 -42.71
CA GLN A 403 -6.30 16.49 -42.46
C GLN A 403 -6.50 17.45 -43.65
N ASN A 404 -7.77 17.66 -44.03
CA ASN A 404 -8.23 18.48 -45.16
C ASN A 404 -7.84 18.00 -46.58
N TYR A 405 -6.83 17.14 -46.74
CA TYR A 405 -6.42 16.59 -48.03
C TYR A 405 -6.95 15.18 -48.30
N GLY A 406 -7.19 14.39 -47.26
CA GLY A 406 -7.59 12.98 -47.38
C GLY A 406 -6.41 12.07 -47.70
N TRP A 407 -6.66 10.94 -48.35
CA TRP A 407 -5.60 10.04 -48.84
C TRP A 407 -4.73 10.74 -49.87
N MET A 408 -3.43 10.83 -49.58
CA MET A 408 -2.40 11.23 -50.54
C MET A 408 -2.06 10.08 -51.50
N ASP A 409 -1.23 10.39 -52.50
CA ASP A 409 -0.68 9.40 -53.43
C ASP A 409 0.16 8.32 -52.70
N LEU A 410 0.37 7.20 -53.38
CA LEU A 410 1.28 6.14 -52.92
C LEU A 410 2.73 6.60 -53.07
N VAL A 411 3.58 6.29 -52.09
CA VAL A 411 5.01 6.59 -52.10
C VAL A 411 5.83 5.33 -51.83
N GLU A 412 7.07 5.30 -52.35
CA GLU A 412 7.98 4.15 -52.26
C GLU A 412 8.85 4.19 -50.99
N SER A 413 9.66 3.14 -50.78
CA SER A 413 10.50 2.98 -49.60
C SER A 413 11.53 4.11 -49.45
N GLY A 414 11.47 4.86 -48.35
CA GLY A 414 12.30 6.04 -48.06
C GLY A 414 11.69 7.40 -48.45
N GLU A 415 10.51 7.45 -49.07
CA GLU A 415 9.84 8.71 -49.43
C GLU A 415 8.94 9.29 -48.30
N LEU A 416 8.61 10.57 -48.38
CA LEU A 416 7.82 11.25 -47.33
C LEU A 416 6.32 11.08 -47.58
N ALA A 417 5.59 10.50 -46.61
CA ALA A 417 4.13 10.47 -46.60
C ALA A 417 3.56 11.41 -45.53
N GLY A 418 2.92 12.51 -45.95
CA GLY A 418 2.31 13.53 -45.07
C GLY A 418 2.73 14.96 -45.44
N THR A 419 2.77 15.85 -44.45
CA THR A 419 3.30 17.22 -44.55
C THR A 419 4.22 17.54 -43.37
N THR A 420 5.04 18.59 -43.44
CA THR A 420 5.93 18.97 -42.32
C THR A 420 5.85 20.47 -42.07
N GLY A 421 5.55 20.86 -40.82
CA GLY A 421 5.46 22.26 -40.40
C GLY A 421 4.20 23.01 -40.87
N GLU A 422 3.24 22.33 -41.49
CA GLU A 422 1.97 22.94 -41.92
C GLU A 422 0.87 22.89 -40.84
N GLY A 423 1.07 22.16 -39.73
CA GLY A 423 0.07 22.01 -38.66
C GLY A 423 -1.07 21.05 -39.01
N LEU A 424 -0.94 20.28 -40.09
CA LEU A 424 -1.92 19.30 -40.55
C LEU A 424 -1.57 17.91 -39.99
N ARG A 425 -2.47 17.33 -39.20
CA ARG A 425 -2.29 15.97 -38.66
C ARG A 425 -2.41 14.89 -39.75
N LEU A 426 -1.73 13.78 -39.52
CA LEU A 426 -2.13 12.46 -40.04
C LEU A 426 -3.35 11.96 -39.26
N GLU A 427 -4.35 11.43 -39.96
CA GLU A 427 -5.50 10.75 -39.34
C GLU A 427 -5.44 9.22 -39.53
N ALA A 428 -4.92 8.75 -40.67
CA ALA A 428 -4.76 7.33 -40.98
C ALA A 428 -3.54 7.04 -41.86
N LEU A 429 -3.14 5.76 -41.91
CA LEU A 429 -2.04 5.20 -42.69
C LEU A 429 -2.49 3.91 -43.40
N SER A 430 -1.89 3.62 -44.54
CA SER A 430 -2.06 2.36 -45.27
C SER A 430 -0.71 1.98 -45.88
N ILE A 431 -0.21 0.80 -45.51
CA ILE A 431 1.15 0.31 -45.76
C ILE A 431 1.05 -1.12 -46.31
N SER A 432 1.85 -1.45 -47.32
CA SER A 432 1.92 -2.77 -47.96
C SER A 432 3.36 -3.15 -48.31
N LEU A 433 3.70 -4.41 -48.08
CA LEU A 433 4.78 -5.11 -48.76
C LEU A 433 4.30 -5.50 -50.18
N GLY A 434 5.23 -5.60 -51.14
CA GLY A 434 4.94 -5.95 -52.53
C GLY A 434 4.78 -7.45 -52.77
N GLU A 435 5.23 -7.94 -53.93
CA GLU A 435 5.24 -9.37 -54.29
C GLU A 435 6.33 -10.20 -53.55
N ALA A 436 6.80 -9.70 -52.40
CA ALA A 436 7.76 -10.39 -51.54
C ALA A 436 7.07 -11.48 -50.72
N SER A 437 7.85 -12.46 -50.27
CA SER A 437 7.37 -13.50 -49.35
C SER A 437 7.27 -12.96 -47.91
N GLY A 438 6.08 -12.94 -47.31
CA GLY A 438 5.83 -12.40 -45.97
C GLY A 438 4.71 -11.36 -45.93
N SER A 439 4.71 -10.50 -44.91
CA SER A 439 3.72 -9.45 -44.67
C SER A 439 4.34 -8.27 -43.90
N VAL A 440 3.69 -7.11 -43.95
CA VAL A 440 3.94 -6.00 -43.00
C VAL A 440 2.73 -5.77 -42.12
N GLU A 441 2.98 -5.72 -40.81
CA GLU A 441 2.01 -5.47 -39.74
C GLU A 441 2.30 -4.13 -39.07
N TYR A 442 1.27 -3.34 -38.79
CA TYR A 442 1.42 -2.02 -38.19
C TYR A 442 0.23 -1.64 -37.31
N ARG A 443 0.46 -0.72 -36.37
CA ARG A 443 -0.59 -0.10 -35.55
C ARG A 443 -0.27 1.35 -35.21
N ALA A 444 -1.31 2.12 -34.90
CA ALA A 444 -1.20 3.53 -34.53
C ALA A 444 -1.72 3.79 -33.10
N HIS A 445 -1.07 4.72 -32.42
CA HIS A 445 -1.64 5.43 -31.28
C HIS A 445 -2.44 6.62 -31.80
N VAL A 446 -3.74 6.65 -31.49
CA VAL A 446 -4.67 7.66 -31.98
C VAL A 446 -5.20 8.50 -30.81
N SER A 447 -5.14 9.82 -30.97
CA SER A 447 -5.64 10.80 -30.00
C SER A 447 -7.09 10.51 -29.60
N ASN A 448 -7.38 10.46 -28.30
CA ASN A 448 -8.66 10.06 -27.69
C ASN A 448 -9.09 8.60 -27.90
N VAL A 449 -8.23 7.73 -28.44
CA VAL A 449 -8.50 6.30 -28.67
C VAL A 449 -7.45 5.40 -28.02
N GLY A 450 -6.17 5.80 -28.03
CA GLY A 450 -5.04 4.98 -27.58
C GLY A 450 -4.44 4.14 -28.71
N TRP A 451 -3.66 3.12 -28.34
CA TRP A 451 -3.16 2.11 -29.29
C TRP A 451 -4.30 1.28 -29.87
N GLN A 452 -4.39 1.21 -31.20
CA GLN A 452 -5.30 0.31 -31.91
C GLN A 452 -4.70 -1.09 -32.08
N ASP A 453 -5.54 -2.05 -32.48
CA ASP A 453 -5.10 -3.39 -32.89
C ASP A 453 -4.14 -3.33 -34.10
N TRP A 454 -3.36 -4.40 -34.28
CA TRP A 454 -2.50 -4.58 -35.45
C TRP A 454 -3.32 -4.81 -36.72
N VAL A 455 -2.89 -4.18 -37.82
CA VAL A 455 -3.43 -4.35 -39.17
C VAL A 455 -2.31 -4.74 -40.14
N SER A 456 -2.64 -5.51 -41.17
CA SER A 456 -1.68 -6.02 -42.17
C SER A 456 -1.88 -5.35 -43.54
N ASP A 457 -0.90 -5.52 -44.43
CA ASP A 457 -0.92 -5.20 -45.88
C ASP A 457 -2.19 -4.52 -46.45
N GLY A 458 -2.08 -3.22 -46.73
CA GLY A 458 -3.08 -2.44 -47.46
C GLY A 458 -4.36 -2.10 -46.69
N GLN A 459 -4.49 -2.55 -45.43
CA GLN A 459 -5.56 -2.16 -44.52
C GLN A 459 -5.39 -0.67 -44.08
N ILE A 460 -6.12 -0.25 -43.04
CA ILE A 460 -6.12 1.12 -42.54
C ILE A 460 -5.77 1.10 -41.05
N GLY A 461 -4.61 1.63 -40.70
CA GLY A 461 -4.29 2.02 -39.32
C GLY A 461 -4.71 3.47 -39.09
N GLY A 462 -5.25 3.81 -37.92
CA GLY A 462 -5.77 5.15 -37.62
C GLY A 462 -7.29 5.27 -37.82
N THR A 463 -7.76 6.47 -38.18
CA THR A 463 -9.17 6.78 -38.46
C THR A 463 -9.28 7.79 -39.61
N THR A 464 -10.18 7.58 -40.58
CA THR A 464 -10.36 8.54 -41.69
C THR A 464 -11.53 9.50 -41.43
N GLY A 465 -11.27 10.81 -41.35
CA GLY A 465 -12.33 11.83 -41.30
C GLY A 465 -13.08 11.94 -39.97
N GLN A 466 -12.62 11.27 -38.91
CA GLN A 466 -13.18 11.39 -37.55
C GLN A 466 -12.59 12.57 -36.76
N GLY A 467 -11.51 13.17 -37.24
CA GLY A 467 -10.86 14.33 -36.61
C GLY A 467 -9.78 14.00 -35.57
N ASN A 468 -9.58 12.72 -35.25
CA ASN A 468 -8.51 12.27 -34.37
C ASN A 468 -7.16 12.23 -35.12
N ALA A 469 -6.07 12.56 -34.43
CA ALA A 469 -4.71 12.46 -34.95
C ALA A 469 -4.09 11.10 -34.64
N ILE A 470 -3.24 10.61 -35.53
CA ILE A 470 -2.16 9.69 -35.13
C ILE A 470 -1.12 10.51 -34.35
N GLU A 471 -0.60 9.95 -33.26
CA GLU A 471 0.42 10.58 -32.41
C GLU A 471 1.72 9.74 -32.42
N ALA A 472 1.59 8.41 -32.39
CA ALA A 472 2.69 7.43 -32.47
C ALA A 472 2.29 6.19 -33.30
N LEU A 473 3.26 5.35 -33.67
CA LEU A 473 3.06 4.13 -34.45
C LEU A 473 4.13 3.07 -34.20
N GLN A 474 3.82 1.82 -34.58
CA GLN A 474 4.73 0.67 -34.63
C GLN A 474 4.52 -0.06 -35.97
N ILE A 475 5.61 -0.58 -36.56
CA ILE A 475 5.61 -1.30 -37.84
C ILE A 475 6.59 -2.48 -37.72
N GLN A 476 6.14 -3.69 -38.01
CA GLN A 476 6.95 -4.91 -37.99
C GLN A 476 6.73 -5.72 -39.27
N LEU A 477 7.67 -6.60 -39.59
CA LEU A 477 7.53 -7.58 -40.67
C LEU A 477 7.15 -8.93 -40.07
N SER A 478 6.40 -9.75 -40.80
CA SER A 478 6.08 -11.13 -40.43
C SER A 478 6.19 -12.09 -41.63
N GLY A 479 6.31 -13.39 -41.37
CA GLY A 479 6.69 -14.37 -42.39
C GLY A 479 8.14 -14.19 -42.89
N GLU A 480 8.46 -14.72 -44.07
CA GLU A 480 9.83 -14.77 -44.63
C GLU A 480 10.49 -13.37 -44.77
N ALA A 481 9.69 -12.30 -44.88
CA ALA A 481 10.12 -10.92 -44.87
C ALA A 481 10.81 -10.51 -43.55
N ALA A 482 10.37 -11.07 -42.42
CA ALA A 482 10.97 -10.82 -41.11
C ALA A 482 12.38 -11.43 -40.98
N ASP A 483 12.65 -12.53 -41.69
CA ASP A 483 13.96 -13.18 -41.72
C ASP A 483 14.89 -12.51 -42.75
N SER A 484 14.32 -12.01 -43.86
CA SER A 484 15.07 -11.47 -45.01
C SER A 484 15.38 -9.97 -44.90
N TYR A 485 14.57 -9.20 -44.17
CA TYR A 485 14.67 -7.74 -44.10
C TYR A 485 14.51 -7.17 -42.69
N ASP A 486 14.92 -5.91 -42.54
CA ASP A 486 14.61 -5.03 -41.41
C ASP A 486 13.82 -3.81 -41.92
N VAL A 487 12.82 -3.37 -41.15
CA VAL A 487 12.04 -2.16 -41.43
C VAL A 487 12.41 -1.07 -40.43
N TYR A 488 12.82 0.09 -40.95
CA TYR A 488 13.15 1.29 -40.18
C TYR A 488 12.16 2.41 -40.50
N TYR A 489 11.69 3.14 -39.51
CA TYR A 489 10.66 4.18 -39.68
C TYR A 489 10.79 5.31 -38.67
N ARG A 490 10.30 6.50 -39.02
CA ARG A 490 10.28 7.67 -38.13
C ARG A 490 9.05 8.54 -38.35
N VAL A 491 8.81 9.44 -37.39
CA VAL A 491 7.64 10.32 -37.33
C VAL A 491 8.08 11.78 -37.19
N HIS A 492 7.41 12.67 -37.90
CA HIS A 492 7.48 14.11 -37.70
C HIS A 492 6.34 14.56 -36.77
N SER A 493 6.61 14.71 -35.48
CA SER A 493 5.59 15.16 -34.50
C SER A 493 5.56 16.69 -34.40
N ALA A 494 4.36 17.27 -34.33
CA ALA A 494 4.17 18.71 -34.17
C ALA A 494 4.95 19.27 -32.96
N ASN A 495 5.56 20.44 -33.12
CA ASN A 495 6.44 21.11 -32.15
C ASN A 495 7.72 20.34 -31.71
N LYS A 496 7.91 19.08 -32.10
CA LYS A 496 9.15 18.29 -31.86
C LYS A 496 10.00 18.14 -33.13
N GLY A 497 9.36 18.10 -34.30
CA GLY A 497 10.02 17.84 -35.59
C GLY A 497 10.17 16.34 -35.85
N TRP A 498 11.12 15.98 -36.71
CA TRP A 498 11.52 14.58 -36.89
C TRP A 498 12.14 14.02 -35.61
N LEU A 499 11.59 12.91 -35.14
CA LEU A 499 12.22 12.05 -34.14
C LEU A 499 13.19 11.05 -34.80
N GLY A 500 13.87 10.26 -33.97
CA GLY A 500 14.78 9.22 -34.42
C GLY A 500 14.10 8.09 -35.20
N TRP A 501 14.92 7.21 -35.78
CA TRP A 501 14.46 6.00 -36.45
C TRP A 501 14.20 4.89 -35.42
N ALA A 502 12.99 4.33 -35.47
CA ALA A 502 12.62 3.06 -34.87
C ALA A 502 12.90 1.91 -35.86
N LYS A 503 13.01 0.69 -35.34
CA LYS A 503 13.23 -0.56 -36.08
C LYS A 503 12.24 -1.65 -35.65
N ASN A 504 11.75 -2.47 -36.58
CA ASN A 504 11.08 -3.77 -36.33
C ASN A 504 10.16 -3.81 -35.08
N GLY A 505 9.10 -3.02 -35.05
CA GLY A 505 8.13 -2.99 -33.95
C GLY A 505 8.48 -2.05 -32.79
N GLU A 506 9.64 -1.39 -32.77
CA GLU A 506 9.94 -0.30 -31.82
C GLU A 506 8.92 0.86 -31.95
N TYR A 507 8.70 1.60 -30.87
CA TYR A 507 7.82 2.76 -30.90
C TYR A 507 8.43 3.94 -31.69
N ALA A 508 7.61 4.62 -32.50
CA ALA A 508 7.98 5.89 -33.15
C ALA A 508 6.89 6.96 -32.94
N GLY A 509 7.27 8.23 -32.75
CA GLY A 509 6.34 9.35 -32.56
C GLY A 509 6.21 9.79 -31.09
N THR A 510 5.03 10.28 -30.72
CA THR A 510 4.77 10.84 -29.38
C THR A 510 3.48 10.28 -28.79
N ALA A 511 3.45 10.02 -27.49
CA ALA A 511 2.20 9.79 -26.74
C ALA A 511 2.16 10.67 -25.49
N GLY A 512 0.98 10.80 -24.86
CA GLY A 512 0.76 11.59 -23.64
C GLY A 512 0.82 13.11 -23.82
N TYR A 513 1.69 13.64 -24.68
CA TYR A 513 1.85 15.08 -24.94
C TYR A 513 0.72 15.73 -25.76
N GLY A 514 -0.21 14.95 -26.34
CA GLY A 514 -1.24 15.48 -27.25
C GLY A 514 -0.68 16.04 -28.58
N LEU A 515 0.49 15.55 -29.00
CA LEU A 515 1.19 16.03 -30.19
C LEU A 515 0.91 15.11 -31.38
N GLN A 516 0.21 15.66 -32.37
CA GLN A 516 -0.10 15.02 -33.64
C GLN A 516 1.16 14.75 -34.49
N ALA A 517 1.19 13.60 -35.16
CA ALA A 517 2.09 13.34 -36.29
C ALA A 517 1.64 14.14 -37.52
N GLU A 518 2.58 14.69 -38.28
CA GLU A 518 2.35 15.42 -39.53
C GLU A 518 2.83 14.65 -40.78
N ALA A 519 3.93 13.88 -40.65
CA ALA A 519 4.47 13.01 -41.69
C ALA A 519 5.18 11.79 -41.12
N ILE A 520 5.39 10.79 -41.98
CA ILE A 520 6.20 9.60 -41.73
C ILE A 520 7.16 9.32 -42.90
N GLU A 521 8.21 8.56 -42.62
CA GLU A 521 9.11 7.93 -43.59
C GLU A 521 9.34 6.47 -43.14
N ILE A 522 9.35 5.52 -44.08
CA ILE A 522 9.58 4.08 -43.84
C ILE A 522 10.56 3.53 -44.89
N GLN A 523 11.64 2.91 -44.45
CA GLN A 523 12.64 2.24 -45.28
C GLN A 523 12.71 0.74 -44.96
N LEU A 524 12.62 -0.09 -46.00
CA LEU A 524 12.97 -1.50 -45.97
C LEU A 524 14.44 -1.66 -46.36
N VAL A 525 15.21 -2.49 -45.64
CA VAL A 525 16.61 -2.83 -45.94
C VAL A 525 16.91 -4.30 -45.64
N ASP A 526 17.96 -4.86 -46.24
CA ASP A 526 18.42 -6.24 -46.02
C ASP A 526 18.64 -6.55 -44.52
N LYS A 527 18.40 -7.80 -44.10
CA LYS A 527 18.52 -8.20 -42.69
C LYS A 527 19.87 -7.89 -42.09
N GLY A 528 19.88 -7.17 -40.96
CA GLY A 528 21.11 -6.82 -40.25
C GLY A 528 21.95 -5.73 -40.92
N ALA A 529 21.48 -5.12 -42.03
CA ALA A 529 22.16 -3.99 -42.64
C ALA A 529 22.28 -2.79 -41.67
N SER A 530 23.44 -2.15 -41.67
CA SER A 530 23.72 -1.00 -40.80
C SER A 530 22.99 0.25 -41.30
N PHE A 531 21.94 0.67 -40.59
CA PHE A 531 21.14 1.82 -40.98
C PHE A 531 21.73 3.16 -40.48
N PRO A 532 21.89 4.18 -41.36
CA PRO A 532 22.38 5.50 -40.94
C PRO A 532 21.45 6.20 -39.95
N ASP A 533 22.03 6.85 -38.94
CA ASP A 533 21.34 7.66 -37.93
C ASP A 533 20.34 6.94 -36.98
N TYR A 534 20.13 5.63 -37.14
CA TYR A 534 19.47 4.80 -36.12
C TYR A 534 20.20 4.92 -34.76
N GLY A 535 19.43 4.98 -33.67
CA GLY A 535 19.95 5.15 -32.30
C GLY A 535 20.58 6.51 -31.95
N LYS A 536 20.67 7.48 -32.88
CA LYS A 536 21.26 8.82 -32.58
C LYS A 536 20.31 9.79 -31.87
N GLN A 537 19.02 9.54 -31.95
CA GLN A 537 17.94 10.29 -31.31
C GLN A 537 16.85 9.30 -30.89
N GLN A 538 16.06 9.61 -29.87
CA GLN A 538 14.91 8.80 -29.49
C GLN A 538 13.86 8.82 -30.62
N ALA A 539 13.40 7.63 -31.03
CA ALA A 539 12.33 7.50 -32.02
C ALA A 539 10.94 7.78 -31.43
N TYR A 540 10.75 7.48 -30.15
CA TYR A 540 9.53 7.71 -29.38
C TYR A 540 9.80 8.50 -28.12
N VAL A 541 8.87 9.38 -27.75
CA VAL A 541 8.92 10.16 -26.50
C VAL A 541 7.53 10.23 -25.86
N GLU A 542 7.45 9.90 -24.57
CA GLU A 542 6.28 10.08 -23.70
C GLU A 542 6.70 10.83 -22.43
N PRO A 543 5.76 11.35 -21.60
CA PRO A 543 6.05 11.73 -20.22
C PRO A 543 6.42 10.50 -19.40
N LEU A 544 7.50 10.59 -18.62
CA LEU A 544 7.95 9.52 -17.72
C LEU A 544 7.53 9.80 -16.28
N VAL A 545 7.45 11.09 -15.88
CA VAL A 545 6.93 11.54 -14.59
C VAL A 545 5.89 12.67 -14.78
N THR A 546 4.83 12.67 -13.97
CA THR A 546 3.93 13.84 -13.82
C THR A 546 3.86 14.25 -12.36
N TYR A 547 3.89 15.56 -12.08
CA TYR A 547 3.96 16.06 -10.71
C TYR A 547 3.31 17.44 -10.52
N GLU A 548 2.99 17.76 -9.26
CA GLU A 548 2.28 18.95 -8.82
C GLU A 548 2.87 19.50 -7.51
N ALA A 549 2.68 20.79 -7.27
CA ALA A 549 3.10 21.48 -6.05
C ALA A 549 1.89 22.03 -5.29
N HIS A 550 1.83 21.85 -3.97
CA HIS A 550 0.85 22.50 -3.10
C HIS A 550 1.48 23.71 -2.41
N ALA A 551 1.35 24.89 -3.02
CA ALA A 551 1.96 26.12 -2.51
C ALA A 551 1.04 26.88 -1.53
N GLN A 552 1.65 27.54 -0.55
CA GLN A 552 0.97 28.36 0.45
C GLN A 552 0.04 29.40 -0.22
N TYR A 553 -1.18 29.53 0.31
CA TYR A 553 -2.28 30.37 -0.22
C TYR A 553 -2.85 30.00 -1.61
N TYR A 554 -2.07 29.34 -2.48
CA TYR A 554 -2.53 28.90 -3.81
C TYR A 554 -3.17 27.50 -3.80
N GLY A 555 -2.73 26.61 -2.91
CA GLY A 555 -3.12 25.20 -2.91
C GLY A 555 -2.42 24.42 -4.01
N TRP A 556 -3.06 23.36 -4.52
CA TRP A 556 -2.55 22.58 -5.66
C TRP A 556 -2.46 23.44 -6.92
N MET A 557 -1.25 23.54 -7.45
CA MET A 557 -0.92 24.18 -8.73
C MET A 557 -1.09 23.18 -9.89
N GLY A 558 -1.02 23.64 -11.13
CA GLY A 558 -1.23 22.78 -12.30
C GLY A 558 -0.17 21.69 -12.46
N THR A 559 -0.58 20.54 -13.00
CA THR A 559 0.29 19.40 -13.33
C THR A 559 1.35 19.76 -14.35
N VAL A 560 2.58 19.31 -14.11
CA VAL A 560 3.74 19.45 -15.02
C VAL A 560 4.44 18.10 -15.21
N ASN A 561 5.37 18.03 -16.17
CA ASN A 561 6.07 16.80 -16.57
C ASN A 561 7.60 16.93 -16.45
N ASP A 562 8.33 15.91 -16.91
CA ASP A 562 9.79 15.84 -16.98
C ASP A 562 10.50 17.18 -17.29
N GLY A 563 11.21 17.72 -16.28
CA GLY A 563 12.02 18.93 -16.37
C GLY A 563 11.30 20.28 -16.23
N GLU A 564 9.99 20.31 -15.99
CA GLU A 564 9.21 21.55 -15.81
C GLU A 564 9.14 22.02 -14.34
N THR A 565 9.21 23.31 -14.07
CA THR A 565 9.18 23.83 -12.67
C THR A 565 7.79 23.71 -12.04
N ALA A 566 7.67 22.98 -10.93
CA ALA A 566 6.46 22.93 -10.10
C ALA A 566 6.60 23.80 -8.83
N GLY A 567 5.76 24.82 -8.67
CA GLY A 567 5.74 25.73 -7.52
C GLY A 567 5.92 27.20 -7.89
N THR A 568 6.51 27.99 -6.97
CA THR A 568 6.86 29.41 -7.18
C THR A 568 8.37 29.63 -6.97
N VAL A 569 8.97 30.63 -7.61
CA VAL A 569 10.43 30.82 -7.58
C VAL A 569 10.75 32.24 -7.09
N GLY A 570 11.23 32.35 -5.84
CA GLY A 570 11.62 33.62 -5.23
C GLY A 570 10.47 34.48 -4.72
N GLU A 571 9.26 33.91 -4.56
CA GLU A 571 8.10 34.62 -4.02
C GLU A 571 7.98 34.54 -2.48
N GLY A 572 8.81 33.73 -1.80
CA GLY A 572 8.78 33.54 -0.34
C GLY A 572 7.63 32.66 0.16
N LEU A 573 6.98 31.91 -0.73
CA LEU A 573 5.83 31.06 -0.44
C LEU A 573 6.27 29.60 -0.29
N ALA A 574 5.94 29.00 0.86
CA ALA A 574 6.29 27.62 1.13
C ALA A 574 5.43 26.63 0.33
N LEU A 575 6.05 25.58 -0.19
CA LEU A 575 5.34 24.33 -0.49
C LEU A 575 4.96 23.66 0.83
N GLU A 576 3.73 23.21 0.96
CA GLU A 576 3.28 22.38 2.09
C GLU A 576 3.36 20.87 1.74
N ALA A 577 3.15 20.54 0.46
CA ALA A 577 3.25 19.18 -0.09
C ALA A 577 3.65 19.17 -1.58
N ILE A 578 4.09 18.00 -2.02
CA ILE A 578 4.26 17.61 -3.43
C ILE A 578 3.32 16.45 -3.75
N TRP A 579 2.90 16.31 -5.01
CA TRP A 579 2.26 15.10 -5.53
C TRP A 579 2.97 14.66 -6.78
N ILE A 580 3.21 13.36 -6.93
CA ILE A 580 4.05 12.82 -8.00
C ILE A 580 3.72 11.36 -8.31
N LYS A 581 3.81 10.98 -9.58
CA LYS A 581 3.68 9.59 -10.03
C LYS A 581 4.53 9.29 -11.27
N SER A 582 4.76 8.01 -11.52
CA SER A 582 5.13 7.52 -12.85
C SER A 582 4.04 7.89 -13.88
N ALA A 583 4.47 8.27 -15.07
CA ALA A 583 3.63 8.65 -16.20
C ALA A 583 3.85 7.77 -17.46
N SER A 584 4.90 6.95 -17.48
CA SER A 584 5.23 6.08 -18.61
C SER A 584 4.07 5.13 -18.91
N ALA A 585 3.68 5.05 -20.18
CA ALA A 585 2.72 4.08 -20.68
C ALA A 585 3.40 2.81 -21.22
N THR A 586 4.72 2.84 -21.41
CA THR A 586 5.50 1.72 -21.96
C THR A 586 6.28 0.91 -20.92
N VAL A 587 6.65 1.50 -19.77
CA VAL A 587 7.43 0.83 -18.72
C VAL A 587 6.71 0.91 -17.37
N PRO A 588 6.19 -0.20 -16.82
CA PRO A 588 5.39 -0.16 -15.60
C PRO A 588 6.25 0.10 -14.36
N GLY A 589 5.68 0.85 -13.41
CA GLY A 589 6.35 1.16 -12.14
C GLY A 589 5.77 2.40 -11.47
N SER A 590 6.46 2.87 -10.45
CA SER A 590 6.02 3.95 -9.59
C SER A 590 7.16 4.84 -9.12
N VAL A 591 6.79 6.07 -8.71
CA VAL A 591 7.67 6.95 -7.95
C VAL A 591 7.31 6.81 -6.48
N ILE A 592 8.30 6.45 -5.66
CA ILE A 592 8.22 6.49 -4.21
C ILE A 592 8.70 7.88 -3.77
N SER A 593 7.93 8.55 -2.92
CA SER A 593 8.17 9.94 -2.50
C SER A 593 8.16 10.10 -0.99
N GLN A 594 9.17 10.78 -0.43
CA GLN A 594 9.27 11.05 1.00
C GLN A 594 9.53 12.54 1.25
N GLY A 595 8.64 13.22 1.97
CA GLY A 595 8.77 14.62 2.35
C GLY A 595 9.33 14.81 3.77
N TYR A 596 10.19 15.81 3.97
CA TYR A 596 10.53 16.33 5.29
C TYR A 596 9.65 17.55 5.58
N VAL A 597 8.70 17.40 6.50
CA VAL A 597 7.74 18.44 6.87
C VAL A 597 8.13 19.10 8.19
N GLU A 598 7.99 20.42 8.25
CA GLU A 598 8.19 21.25 9.42
C GLU A 598 7.45 20.71 10.66
N PHE A 599 8.13 20.71 11.81
CA PHE A 599 7.66 20.11 13.08
C PHE A 599 7.25 18.63 13.02
N SER A 600 7.61 17.92 11.95
CA SER A 600 7.11 16.57 11.65
C SER A 600 8.23 15.60 11.20
N GLY A 601 9.31 16.12 10.62
CA GLY A 601 10.45 15.33 10.14
C GLY A 601 10.18 14.64 8.79
N TRP A 602 11.02 13.67 8.44
CA TRP A 602 10.75 12.74 7.33
C TRP A 602 9.44 11.98 7.61
N GLN A 603 8.46 12.10 6.71
CA GLN A 603 7.19 11.38 6.78
C GLN A 603 7.34 9.94 6.23
N ASP A 604 6.28 9.15 6.28
CA ASP A 604 6.24 7.84 5.63
C ASP A 604 6.43 7.96 4.10
N GLU A 605 6.91 6.89 3.47
CA GLU A 605 7.09 6.83 2.01
C GLU A 605 5.74 6.64 1.29
N VAL A 606 5.52 7.41 0.23
CA VAL A 606 4.25 7.42 -0.53
C VAL A 606 4.51 7.06 -1.99
N GLU A 607 3.91 5.96 -2.43
CA GLU A 607 3.91 5.48 -3.82
C GLU A 607 2.87 6.24 -4.68
N ASN A 608 3.32 6.83 -5.79
CA ASN A 608 2.47 7.50 -6.80
C ASN A 608 1.42 8.46 -6.21
N GLY A 609 1.79 9.28 -5.22
CA GLY A 609 0.85 10.07 -4.41
C GLY A 609 1.41 11.36 -3.81
N THR A 610 0.71 11.86 -2.79
CA THR A 610 1.02 13.12 -2.09
C THR A 610 2.02 12.88 -0.95
N SER A 611 3.14 13.59 -0.94
CA SER A 611 4.09 13.61 0.17
C SER A 611 4.18 15.02 0.77
N GLY A 612 3.85 15.17 2.06
CA GLY A 612 3.76 16.45 2.75
C GLY A 612 2.43 16.63 3.51
N THR A 613 2.03 17.88 3.77
CA THR A 613 0.72 18.23 4.35
C THR A 613 0.00 19.28 3.51
N THR A 614 -1.33 19.39 3.60
CA THR A 614 -2.09 20.42 2.88
C THR A 614 -3.00 21.19 3.84
N GLY A 615 -2.97 22.52 3.75
CA GLY A 615 -3.78 23.41 4.58
C GLY A 615 -3.39 23.48 6.05
N GLN A 616 -2.23 22.93 6.43
CA GLN A 616 -1.75 22.90 7.82
C GLN A 616 -0.83 24.07 8.19
N SER A 617 -0.45 24.93 7.22
CA SER A 617 0.55 26.00 7.40
C SER A 617 1.89 25.45 7.92
N ARG A 618 2.34 24.33 7.34
CA ARG A 618 3.63 23.68 7.64
C ARG A 618 4.43 23.58 6.35
N ALA A 619 5.67 24.04 6.38
CA ALA A 619 6.55 23.99 5.22
C ALA A 619 7.11 22.58 4.96
N LEU A 620 7.25 22.23 3.68
CA LEU A 620 8.18 21.21 3.22
C LEU A 620 9.60 21.83 3.22
N GLN A 621 10.59 21.15 3.81
CA GLN A 621 11.97 21.64 3.91
C GLN A 621 12.96 20.83 3.05
N ALA A 622 12.65 19.56 2.81
CA ALA A 622 13.37 18.68 1.92
C ALA A 622 12.45 17.56 1.39
N PHE A 623 12.87 16.83 0.37
CA PHE A 623 12.20 15.61 -0.09
C PHE A 623 13.21 14.60 -0.69
N LYS A 624 12.75 13.37 -0.94
CA LYS A 624 13.43 12.31 -1.70
C LYS A 624 12.46 11.73 -2.71
N LEU A 625 12.96 11.25 -3.85
CA LEU A 625 12.22 10.46 -4.83
C LEU A 625 13.04 9.24 -5.25
N SER A 626 12.44 8.07 -5.33
CA SER A 626 13.05 6.88 -5.91
C SER A 626 12.06 6.15 -6.83
N LEU A 627 12.55 5.23 -7.65
CA LEU A 627 11.73 4.44 -8.57
C LEU A 627 11.52 3.04 -8.03
N ALA A 628 10.34 2.47 -8.29
CA ALA A 628 10.03 1.06 -8.04
C ALA A 628 9.32 0.41 -9.24
N GLY A 629 9.43 -0.91 -9.37
CA GLY A 629 9.01 -1.64 -10.58
C GLY A 629 10.02 -1.52 -11.74
N GLU A 630 9.63 -1.98 -12.92
CA GLU A 630 10.50 -2.08 -14.12
C GLU A 630 11.07 -0.73 -14.57
N ILE A 631 10.38 0.38 -14.27
CA ILE A 631 10.87 1.73 -14.54
C ILE A 631 12.17 2.05 -13.78
N ALA A 632 12.37 1.45 -12.60
CA ALA A 632 13.61 1.56 -11.82
C ALA A 632 14.80 0.83 -12.46
N ASP A 633 14.55 -0.13 -13.36
CA ASP A 633 15.58 -0.82 -14.13
C ASP A 633 15.89 -0.16 -15.47
N SER A 634 14.97 0.64 -15.99
CA SER A 634 15.14 1.36 -17.25
C SER A 634 15.64 2.80 -17.08
N TYR A 635 15.37 3.45 -15.94
CA TYR A 635 15.64 4.88 -15.72
C TYR A 635 16.35 5.18 -14.40
N ASP A 636 17.04 6.32 -14.37
CA ASP A 636 17.41 7.06 -13.17
C ASP A 636 16.46 8.26 -13.00
N ILE A 637 16.06 8.56 -11.76
CA ILE A 637 15.30 9.77 -11.43
C ILE A 637 16.22 10.82 -10.80
N TYR A 638 16.23 12.02 -11.39
CA TYR A 638 16.93 13.18 -10.88
C TYR A 638 15.92 14.27 -10.49
N TYR A 639 16.17 14.95 -9.38
CA TYR A 639 15.29 16.01 -8.87
C TYR A 639 16.05 17.06 -8.07
N ARG A 640 15.51 18.26 -7.99
CA ARG A 640 16.09 19.36 -7.21
C ARG A 640 15.02 20.26 -6.61
N ALA A 641 15.41 21.03 -5.59
CA ALA A 641 14.53 21.91 -4.84
C ALA A 641 14.99 23.37 -4.95
N HIS A 642 14.04 24.30 -5.02
CA HIS A 642 14.28 25.74 -4.83
C HIS A 642 14.05 26.09 -3.36
N VAL A 643 15.13 26.34 -2.61
CA VAL A 643 15.11 26.63 -1.18
C VAL A 643 15.04 28.14 -0.96
N SER A 644 14.12 28.61 -0.11
CA SER A 644 13.93 30.03 0.15
C SER A 644 15.17 30.68 0.75
N ASN A 645 15.51 31.88 0.23
CA ASN A 645 16.75 32.60 0.53
C ASN A 645 18.05 31.83 0.22
N VAL A 646 18.01 30.82 -0.65
CA VAL A 646 19.19 30.10 -1.19
C VAL A 646 19.15 30.06 -2.72
N GLY A 647 18.02 29.66 -3.29
CA GLY A 647 17.85 29.42 -4.72
C GLY A 647 17.71 27.92 -5.04
N TRP A 648 17.96 27.56 -6.30
CA TRP A 648 18.04 26.15 -6.71
C TRP A 648 19.24 25.46 -6.07
N MET A 649 18.97 24.33 -5.40
CA MET A 649 19.97 23.33 -5.04
C MET A 649 20.42 22.55 -6.30
N ASP A 650 21.48 21.76 -6.16
CA ASP A 650 21.90 20.82 -7.20
C ASP A 650 20.91 19.63 -7.33
N TRP A 651 21.12 18.78 -8.35
CA TRP A 651 20.29 17.60 -8.59
C TRP A 651 20.68 16.44 -7.67
N ALA A 652 19.71 15.96 -6.89
CA ALA A 652 19.74 14.66 -6.20
C ALA A 652 19.41 13.53 -7.18
N LYS A 653 19.83 12.30 -6.84
CA LYS A 653 19.56 11.08 -7.59
C LYS A 653 18.92 9.99 -6.71
N ASN A 654 17.97 9.24 -7.25
CA ASN A 654 17.50 7.92 -6.75
C ASN A 654 17.46 7.75 -5.20
N GLY A 655 16.70 8.58 -4.48
CA GLY A 655 16.51 8.48 -3.03
C GLY A 655 17.44 9.34 -2.18
N GLU A 656 18.44 10.02 -2.77
CA GLU A 656 19.18 11.08 -2.11
C GLU A 656 18.26 12.24 -1.67
N PRO A 657 18.49 12.88 -0.51
CA PRO A 657 17.69 14.04 -0.12
C PRO A 657 17.96 15.25 -1.04
N ALA A 658 16.94 16.07 -1.24
CA ALA A 658 17.02 17.39 -1.88
C ALA A 658 16.36 18.45 -0.99
N GLY A 659 17.03 19.58 -0.72
CA GLY A 659 16.49 20.67 0.11
C GLY A 659 17.41 21.12 1.26
N SER A 660 16.85 21.58 2.38
CA SER A 660 17.61 22.20 3.48
C SER A 660 16.96 21.97 4.84
N VAL A 661 17.55 21.14 5.71
CA VAL A 661 17.02 20.81 7.06
C VAL A 661 17.84 21.46 8.18
N GLY A 662 17.16 21.91 9.24
CA GLY A 662 17.82 22.49 10.43
C GLY A 662 18.32 23.93 10.27
N TYR A 663 17.87 24.63 9.21
CA TYR A 663 18.22 26.03 8.91
C TYR A 663 17.01 26.99 8.89
N GLY A 664 15.81 26.54 9.25
CA GLY A 664 14.59 27.37 9.24
C GLY A 664 14.14 27.83 7.84
N LYS A 665 14.45 27.05 6.79
CA LYS A 665 14.13 27.36 5.39
C LYS A 665 13.07 26.40 4.84
N HIS A 666 12.35 26.84 3.81
CA HIS A 666 11.30 26.07 3.14
C HIS A 666 11.62 25.91 1.65
N LEU A 667 10.95 24.95 1.01
CA LEU A 667 10.95 24.83 -0.46
C LEU A 667 9.88 25.76 -1.05
N GLU A 668 10.18 26.39 -2.18
CA GLU A 668 9.23 27.24 -2.92
C GLU A 668 8.78 26.57 -4.23
N ALA A 669 9.67 25.80 -4.87
CA ALA A 669 9.45 25.01 -6.07
C ALA A 669 10.35 23.77 -6.11
N TYR A 670 10.05 22.85 -7.02
CA TYR A 670 10.89 21.70 -7.34
C TYR A 670 10.81 21.32 -8.83
N GLU A 671 11.79 20.54 -9.29
CA GLU A 671 11.89 19.98 -10.64
C GLU A 671 12.27 18.51 -10.54
N VAL A 672 11.74 17.69 -11.45
CA VAL A 672 11.97 16.23 -11.54
C VAL A 672 12.08 15.82 -12.99
N ILE A 673 13.01 14.91 -13.30
CA ILE A 673 13.19 14.32 -14.63
C ILE A 673 13.62 12.86 -14.51
N MET A 674 13.09 11.99 -15.36
CA MET A 674 13.64 10.66 -15.56
C MET A 674 14.54 10.64 -16.80
N VAL A 675 15.69 9.97 -16.72
CA VAL A 675 16.61 9.76 -17.85
C VAL A 675 17.04 8.30 -17.91
N PRO A 676 17.39 7.75 -19.09
CA PRO A 676 17.78 6.34 -19.20
C PRO A 676 18.90 5.97 -18.21
N LYS A 677 18.80 4.80 -17.58
CA LYS A 677 19.66 4.41 -16.45
C LYS A 677 21.15 4.50 -16.81
N GLY A 678 21.92 5.21 -15.98
CA GLY A 678 23.33 5.52 -16.20
C GLY A 678 23.61 6.86 -16.92
N GLN A 679 22.59 7.58 -17.42
CA GLN A 679 22.76 8.92 -17.99
C GLN A 679 23.04 9.98 -16.91
N ALA A 680 23.71 11.06 -17.32
CA ALA A 680 24.06 12.18 -16.44
C ALA A 680 22.84 13.04 -16.06
N ALA A 681 22.93 13.71 -14.91
CA ALA A 681 21.96 14.72 -14.49
C ALA A 681 21.94 15.94 -15.45
N PRO A 682 20.85 16.74 -15.48
CA PRO A 682 20.79 17.98 -16.27
C PRO A 682 21.74 19.10 -15.81
N GLY A 683 22.37 18.96 -14.64
CA GLY A 683 23.26 19.96 -14.04
C GLY A 683 24.21 19.34 -13.01
N ALA A 684 24.75 20.17 -12.12
CA ALA A 684 25.58 19.70 -11.01
C ALA A 684 24.79 18.85 -10.00
N THR A 685 25.52 18.05 -9.23
CA THR A 685 25.01 17.10 -8.22
C THR A 685 25.82 17.16 -6.91
N ASP A 686 26.58 18.25 -6.69
CA ASP A 686 27.56 18.34 -5.59
C ASP A 686 26.88 18.72 -4.25
N LYS A 687 25.79 19.51 -4.31
CA LYS A 687 25.04 20.04 -3.17
C LYS A 687 23.51 19.98 -3.37
N PRO A 688 22.90 18.79 -3.48
CA PRO A 688 21.43 18.69 -3.54
C PRO A 688 20.76 19.02 -2.19
N TYR A 689 21.47 18.80 -1.09
CA TYR A 689 20.95 18.88 0.27
C TYR A 689 21.98 19.44 1.26
N GLU A 690 21.51 20.24 2.22
CA GLU A 690 22.30 20.69 3.37
C GLU A 690 21.53 20.44 4.68
N GLU A 691 22.22 19.94 5.70
CA GLU A 691 21.65 19.64 7.02
C GLU A 691 22.53 20.19 8.14
N ASN A 692 21.91 20.84 9.13
CA ASN A 692 22.61 21.39 10.29
C ASN A 692 22.77 20.36 11.43
N ALA A 693 23.49 19.27 11.17
CA ALA A 693 23.60 18.13 12.08
C ALA A 693 24.31 18.42 13.43
N LEU A 694 24.93 19.59 13.60
CA LEU A 694 25.77 19.94 14.76
C LEU A 694 25.00 20.43 16.00
N PHE A 695 23.71 20.76 15.89
CA PHE A 695 22.87 21.12 17.04
C PHE A 695 21.47 20.57 16.87
N HIS A 696 21.05 19.70 17.79
CA HIS A 696 19.73 19.07 17.75
C HIS A 696 19.20 18.77 19.16
N TYR A 697 17.89 18.65 19.30
CA TYR A 697 17.22 18.29 20.55
C TYR A 697 15.94 17.49 20.30
N GLN A 698 15.52 16.74 21.30
CA GLN A 698 14.26 15.99 21.29
C GLN A 698 13.57 16.09 22.65
N ALA A 699 12.24 16.05 22.62
CA ALA A 699 11.40 16.05 23.82
C ALA A 699 10.63 14.72 23.94
N TYR A 700 10.39 14.28 25.16
CA TYR A 700 9.51 13.15 25.46
C TYR A 700 8.11 13.68 25.76
N VAL A 701 7.11 13.24 25.01
CA VAL A 701 5.72 13.70 25.10
C VAL A 701 4.83 12.61 25.68
N GLN A 702 3.93 12.99 26.59
CA GLN A 702 2.92 12.12 27.18
C GLN A 702 2.22 11.24 26.12
N GLY A 703 2.25 9.93 26.31
CA GLY A 703 1.58 8.95 25.45
C GLY A 703 2.18 8.77 24.05
N THR A 704 3.19 9.56 23.67
CA THR A 704 3.92 9.44 22.39
C THR A 704 5.32 8.87 22.59
N GLY A 705 5.97 9.18 23.72
CA GLY A 705 7.37 8.82 23.97
C GLY A 705 8.33 9.90 23.48
N TRP A 706 9.60 9.53 23.22
CA TRP A 706 10.57 10.41 22.59
C TRP A 706 10.11 10.75 21.17
N MET A 707 9.94 12.04 20.88
CA MET A 707 9.83 12.55 19.52
C MET A 707 11.19 12.50 18.82
N TRP A 708 11.19 12.59 17.49
CA TRP A 708 12.42 12.63 16.70
C TRP A 708 13.26 13.89 17.01
N PRO A 709 14.60 13.83 16.92
CA PRO A 709 15.45 15.02 17.00
C PRO A 709 15.10 16.09 15.97
N VAL A 710 15.07 17.34 16.42
CA VAL A 710 14.86 18.55 15.61
C VAL A 710 16.03 19.51 15.78
N GLY A 711 16.30 20.31 14.75
CA GLY A 711 17.41 21.28 14.73
C GLY A 711 17.08 22.64 15.34
N SER A 712 18.04 23.57 15.25
CA SER A 712 17.91 24.97 15.71
C SER A 712 16.61 25.63 15.25
N GLY A 713 15.85 26.20 16.19
CA GLY A 713 14.62 26.97 15.94
C GLY A 713 13.36 26.13 15.66
N VAL A 714 13.43 24.80 15.68
CA VAL A 714 12.30 23.93 15.32
C VAL A 714 11.57 23.41 16.56
N MET A 715 10.26 23.58 16.67
CA MET A 715 9.49 23.09 17.81
C MET A 715 9.63 21.58 18.04
N ALA A 716 9.98 21.18 19.26
CA ALA A 716 9.80 19.82 19.79
C ALA A 716 8.62 19.79 20.77
N GLY A 717 7.74 18.78 20.67
CA GLY A 717 6.51 18.68 21.46
C GLY A 717 5.23 18.87 20.65
N SER A 718 4.16 19.32 21.28
CA SER A 718 2.89 19.60 20.59
C SER A 718 2.07 20.71 21.23
N THR A 719 1.77 21.76 20.49
CA THR A 719 0.82 22.82 20.91
C THR A 719 -0.64 22.36 20.74
N GLY A 720 -1.52 22.69 21.70
CA GLY A 720 -2.97 22.58 21.53
C GLY A 720 -3.55 21.15 21.56
N LYS A 721 -2.71 20.13 21.78
CA LYS A 721 -3.14 18.74 22.03
C LYS A 721 -3.31 18.40 23.52
N SER A 722 -3.04 19.35 24.42
CA SER A 722 -3.03 19.18 25.89
C SER A 722 -2.03 18.13 26.44
N LEU A 723 -1.09 17.66 25.62
CA LEU A 723 -0.05 16.72 26.02
C LEU A 723 1.10 17.47 26.70
N ARG A 724 1.57 16.98 27.86
CA ARG A 724 2.77 17.52 28.53
C ARG A 724 4.06 17.00 27.92
N LEU A 725 5.13 17.78 28.05
CA LEU A 725 6.51 17.29 28.03
C LEU A 725 6.82 16.60 29.37
N GLU A 726 7.50 15.46 29.32
CA GLU A 726 8.00 14.73 30.51
C GLU A 726 9.53 14.61 30.52
N GLY A 727 10.20 14.90 29.39
CA GLY A 727 11.66 14.78 29.27
C GLY A 727 12.25 15.59 28.11
N LEU A 728 13.55 15.86 28.17
CA LEU A 728 14.32 16.56 27.15
C LEU A 728 15.75 16.00 27.02
N SER A 729 16.28 16.01 25.80
CA SER A 729 17.69 15.75 25.48
C SER A 729 18.14 16.75 24.41
N ILE A 730 19.35 17.31 24.54
CA ILE A 730 19.94 18.33 23.65
C ILE A 730 21.40 17.95 23.38
N SER A 731 21.82 17.91 22.12
CA SER A 731 23.22 17.67 21.71
C SER A 731 23.81 18.90 21.02
N LEU A 732 25.11 19.12 21.25
CA LEU A 732 25.91 20.15 20.60
C LEU A 732 27.25 19.55 20.15
N GLY A 733 27.37 19.22 18.86
CA GLY A 733 28.50 18.51 18.26
C GLY A 733 29.79 19.34 18.09
N ALA A 734 30.08 20.28 18.98
CA ALA A 734 31.25 21.17 18.90
C ALA A 734 32.47 20.55 19.61
N GLU A 735 33.58 20.33 18.90
CA GLU A 735 34.78 19.65 19.44
C GLU A 735 35.46 20.30 20.67
N SER A 736 35.03 21.50 21.09
CA SER A 736 35.58 22.25 22.23
C SER A 736 34.53 22.95 23.11
N GLY A 737 33.23 22.65 22.96
CA GLY A 737 32.17 23.26 23.75
C GLY A 737 30.93 22.38 23.85
N SER A 738 29.97 22.78 24.68
CA SER A 738 28.84 21.94 25.10
C SER A 738 27.57 22.72 25.40
N VAL A 739 26.45 22.00 25.51
CA VAL A 739 25.18 22.50 26.05
C VAL A 739 24.86 21.82 27.39
N GLU A 740 24.49 22.63 28.38
CA GLU A 740 24.13 22.23 29.74
C GLU A 740 22.71 22.71 30.05
N TYR A 741 21.87 21.86 30.62
CA TYR A 741 20.45 22.15 30.82
C TYR A 741 19.88 21.48 32.07
N ARG A 742 18.76 22.00 32.57
CA ARG A 742 17.97 21.40 33.66
C ARG A 742 16.52 21.82 33.61
N THR A 743 15.66 20.99 34.18
CA THR A 743 14.19 21.15 34.19
C THR A 743 13.64 21.30 35.60
N HIS A 744 12.57 22.09 35.72
CA HIS A 744 11.64 22.06 36.83
C HIS A 744 10.52 21.06 36.49
N VAL A 745 10.32 20.06 37.32
CA VAL A 745 9.33 19.00 37.11
C VAL A 745 8.25 19.08 38.20
N ALA A 746 6.98 19.00 37.80
CA ALA A 746 5.84 19.03 38.70
C ALA A 746 5.99 17.97 39.81
N ASN A 747 5.63 18.33 41.04
CA ASN A 747 5.82 17.53 42.27
C ASN A 747 7.28 17.19 42.65
N VAL A 748 8.28 17.55 41.85
CA VAL A 748 9.71 17.23 42.07
C VAL A 748 10.56 18.48 42.32
N GLY A 749 10.28 19.58 41.61
CA GLY A 749 11.06 20.81 41.64
C GLY A 749 12.19 20.85 40.60
N TRP A 750 13.17 21.72 40.81
CA TRP A 750 14.37 21.82 39.96
C TRP A 750 15.28 20.60 40.13
N GLN A 751 15.60 19.94 39.02
CA GLN A 751 16.59 18.86 38.96
C GLN A 751 18.02 19.41 38.83
N ASP A 752 19.02 18.52 38.96
CA ASP A 752 20.43 18.83 38.71
C ASP A 752 20.69 19.18 37.23
N TRP A 753 21.82 19.85 36.97
CA TRP A 753 22.28 20.13 35.61
C TRP A 753 22.78 18.86 34.92
N VAL A 754 22.22 18.58 33.74
CA VAL A 754 22.70 17.56 32.81
C VAL A 754 23.37 18.24 31.61
N LYS A 755 24.08 17.44 30.80
CA LYS A 755 24.97 17.94 29.76
C LYS A 755 25.01 16.99 28.56
N ASP A 756 24.98 17.53 27.35
CA ASP A 756 25.14 16.85 26.05
C ASP A 756 24.48 15.44 25.95
N GLU A 757 23.32 15.35 25.30
CA GLU A 757 22.50 14.14 25.08
C GLU A 757 21.85 13.51 26.32
N GLN A 758 22.31 13.83 27.53
CA GLN A 758 21.73 13.36 28.79
C GLN A 758 20.26 13.76 28.98
N ILE A 759 19.51 12.96 29.74
CA ILE A 759 18.07 13.18 29.93
C ILE A 759 17.83 14.16 31.09
N ALA A 760 17.16 15.27 30.80
CA ALA A 760 16.45 16.08 31.80
C ALA A 760 14.97 15.65 31.86
N GLY A 761 14.32 15.81 33.01
CA GLY A 761 12.92 15.41 33.24
C GLY A 761 12.76 14.05 33.92
N THR A 762 11.57 13.46 33.77
CA THR A 762 11.18 12.14 34.30
C THR A 762 10.34 11.38 33.26
N PRO A 763 10.93 10.90 32.14
CA PRO A 763 10.19 10.37 31.00
C PRO A 763 9.36 9.13 31.37
N GLY A 764 8.05 9.15 31.12
CA GLY A 764 7.14 8.04 31.42
C GLY A 764 6.69 7.93 32.87
N GLU A 765 7.20 8.75 33.79
CA GLU A 765 6.77 8.75 35.20
C GLU A 765 5.51 9.58 35.45
N GLY A 766 5.01 10.30 34.44
CA GLY A 766 3.75 11.03 34.49
C GLY A 766 3.82 12.47 35.02
N ASN A 767 4.96 12.91 35.53
CA ASN A 767 5.16 14.31 35.93
C ASN A 767 5.49 15.19 34.71
N ALA A 768 4.96 16.41 34.69
CA ALA A 768 5.22 17.38 33.62
C ALA A 768 6.51 18.17 33.89
N ILE A 769 7.26 18.49 32.84
CA ILE A 769 8.16 19.66 32.86
C ILE A 769 7.28 20.92 32.92
N GLU A 770 7.64 21.88 33.76
CA GLU A 770 6.98 23.19 33.84
C GLU A 770 7.92 24.33 33.44
N ALA A 771 9.20 24.28 33.81
CA ALA A 771 10.23 25.28 33.47
C ALA A 771 11.59 24.64 33.10
N ILE A 772 12.46 25.43 32.50
CA ILE A 772 13.79 25.01 32.02
C ILE A 772 14.84 26.14 32.12
N GLN A 773 16.11 25.75 32.22
CA GLN A 773 17.28 26.60 31.93
C GLN A 773 18.23 25.85 30.99
N ILE A 774 18.86 26.56 30.06
CA ILE A 774 19.80 26.01 29.06
C ILE A 774 20.96 27.00 28.88
N GLN A 775 22.21 26.54 29.01
CA GLN A 775 23.40 27.37 28.85
C GLN A 775 24.45 26.67 27.98
N LEU A 776 25.36 27.44 27.40
CA LEU A 776 26.53 26.93 26.68
C LEU A 776 27.76 26.95 27.59
N SER A 777 28.68 26.01 27.41
CA SER A 777 29.98 26.01 28.08
C SER A 777 31.14 25.67 27.13
N GLY A 778 32.38 25.96 27.55
CA GLY A 778 33.56 25.89 26.68
C GLY A 778 33.51 26.89 25.52
N ASP A 779 34.19 26.59 24.41
CA ASP A 779 34.28 27.43 23.21
C ASP A 779 32.91 27.81 22.63
N ALA A 780 31.88 26.97 22.83
CA ALA A 780 30.53 27.23 22.36
C ALA A 780 29.97 28.52 22.97
N ALA A 781 30.26 28.77 24.25
CA ALA A 781 29.82 29.97 24.95
C ALA A 781 30.53 31.25 24.47
N GLU A 782 31.70 31.13 23.82
CA GLU A 782 32.40 32.27 23.20
C GLU A 782 31.89 32.56 21.78
N LYS A 783 31.51 31.51 21.03
CA LYS A 783 31.13 31.58 19.61
C LYS A 783 29.64 31.81 19.38
N TYR A 784 28.79 31.34 20.29
CA TYR A 784 27.34 31.33 20.14
C TYR A 784 26.60 31.85 21.38
N ASP A 785 25.35 32.22 21.16
CA ASP A 785 24.31 32.38 22.17
C ASP A 785 23.22 31.33 21.95
N ILE A 786 22.59 30.87 23.04
CA ILE A 786 21.44 29.96 22.98
C ILE A 786 20.19 30.66 23.53
N TYR A 787 19.14 30.67 22.72
CA TYR A 787 17.82 31.18 23.05
C TYR A 787 16.82 30.03 23.16
N TYR A 788 15.87 30.10 24.09
CA TYR A 788 14.84 29.08 24.24
C TYR A 788 13.55 29.62 24.84
N ARG A 789 12.43 28.97 24.50
CA ARG A 789 11.11 29.27 25.08
C ARG A 789 10.28 27.99 25.24
N LEU A 790 9.30 28.05 26.13
CA LEU A 790 8.33 26.98 26.34
C LEU A 790 6.92 27.45 25.94
N HIS A 791 6.14 26.51 25.40
CA HIS A 791 4.70 26.64 25.25
C HIS A 791 4.03 26.08 26.51
N SER A 792 3.73 26.94 27.48
CA SER A 792 3.04 26.54 28.71
C SER A 792 1.53 26.52 28.49
N ALA A 793 0.84 25.51 29.03
CA ALA A 793 -0.61 25.43 29.01
C ALA A 793 -1.25 26.72 29.57
N GLY A 794 -2.36 27.16 28.96
CA GLY A 794 -3.05 28.41 29.33
C GLY A 794 -2.37 29.72 28.87
N PHE A 795 -1.04 29.75 28.79
CA PHE A 795 -0.28 30.93 28.31
C PHE A 795 0.06 30.88 26.82
N GLY A 796 0.23 29.68 26.26
CA GLY A 796 0.83 29.49 24.94
C GLY A 796 2.35 29.71 24.99
N TRP A 797 2.92 30.19 23.88
CA TRP A 797 4.34 30.52 23.80
C TRP A 797 4.71 31.70 24.70
N LEU A 798 5.58 31.44 25.67
CA LEU A 798 6.23 32.47 26.48
C LEU A 798 7.36 33.17 25.71
N GLY A 799 7.94 34.21 26.32
CA GLY A 799 9.11 34.90 25.79
C GLY A 799 10.35 34.02 25.70
N TRP A 800 11.34 34.47 24.93
CA TRP A 800 12.65 33.83 24.78
C TRP A 800 13.57 34.17 25.95
N ALA A 801 14.02 33.16 26.68
CA ALA A 801 15.13 33.23 27.62
C ALA A 801 16.47 33.04 26.89
N LYS A 802 17.57 33.56 27.46
CA LYS A 802 18.93 33.48 26.92
C LYS A 802 19.91 32.88 27.91
N ASN A 803 20.83 32.01 27.44
CA ASN A 803 22.07 31.61 28.14
C ASN A 803 21.95 31.36 29.68
N GLY A 804 21.03 30.50 30.10
CA GLY A 804 20.84 30.15 31.52
C GLY A 804 19.79 30.99 32.25
N GLU A 805 19.12 31.94 31.60
CA GLU A 805 17.88 32.55 32.11
C GLU A 805 16.75 31.52 32.27
N LEU A 806 15.72 31.86 33.02
CA LEU A 806 14.58 30.96 33.26
C LEU A 806 13.58 31.06 32.09
N ALA A 807 13.06 29.92 31.64
CA ALA A 807 11.90 29.83 30.74
C ALA A 807 10.82 28.91 31.31
N GLY A 808 9.54 29.19 31.04
CA GLY A 808 8.41 28.35 31.48
C GLY A 808 7.71 28.88 32.73
N THR A 809 7.23 27.95 33.56
CA THR A 809 6.43 28.24 34.76
C THR A 809 6.84 27.41 35.98
N SER A 810 6.68 27.93 37.20
CA SER A 810 6.78 27.11 38.42
C SER A 810 5.79 27.57 39.49
N GLY A 811 5.26 26.63 40.28
CA GLY A 811 4.19 26.89 41.26
C GLY A 811 2.81 27.15 40.65
N CYS A 812 2.73 27.31 39.33
CA CYS A 812 1.50 27.58 38.58
C CYS A 812 0.65 26.33 38.29
N SER A 813 1.19 25.10 38.46
CA SER A 813 0.58 23.85 37.96
C SER A 813 0.36 23.87 36.43
N MET A 814 1.26 24.53 35.70
CA MET A 814 1.16 24.77 34.26
C MET A 814 2.23 23.93 33.54
N ARG A 815 1.79 22.82 32.95
CA ARG A 815 2.63 21.94 32.11
C ARG A 815 3.21 22.72 30.91
N ALA A 816 4.45 22.43 30.55
CA ALA A 816 4.97 22.71 29.22
C ALA A 816 4.43 21.66 28.24
N GLU A 817 4.06 22.09 27.02
CA GLU A 817 3.53 21.24 25.95
C GLU A 817 4.48 21.14 24.76
N ALA A 818 5.30 22.16 24.55
CA ALA A 818 6.34 22.22 23.52
C ALA A 818 7.50 23.14 23.93
N ILE A 819 8.63 22.99 23.25
CA ILE A 819 9.87 23.77 23.42
C ILE A 819 10.44 24.16 22.05
N GLU A 820 11.01 25.36 21.98
CA GLU A 820 11.89 25.79 20.89
C GLU A 820 13.23 26.23 21.48
N ILE A 821 14.33 25.91 20.79
CA ILE A 821 15.69 26.25 21.17
C ILE A 821 16.45 26.67 19.90
N GLU A 822 17.00 27.88 19.88
CA GLU A 822 17.73 28.43 18.75
C GLU A 822 19.17 28.77 19.15
N LEU A 823 20.13 28.18 18.44
CA LEU A 823 21.55 28.45 18.54
C LEU A 823 21.94 29.48 17.47
N VAL A 824 22.50 30.61 17.89
CA VAL A 824 22.81 31.76 17.03
C VAL A 824 24.22 32.32 17.28
N ASP A 825 24.80 33.00 16.30
CA ASP A 825 26.12 33.66 16.44
C ASP A 825 26.17 34.62 17.65
N LYS A 826 27.35 34.75 18.28
CA LYS A 826 27.51 35.52 19.51
C LYS A 826 27.05 36.98 19.37
N GLY A 827 26.08 37.38 20.18
CA GLY A 827 25.52 38.74 20.17
C GLY A 827 24.42 38.97 19.13
N ALA A 828 23.96 37.94 18.41
CA ALA A 828 22.75 38.02 17.61
C ALA A 828 21.51 38.34 18.48
N PRO A 829 20.47 38.98 17.91
CA PRO A 829 19.23 39.27 18.62
C PRO A 829 18.44 37.99 18.93
N ALA A 830 17.47 38.11 19.84
CA ALA A 830 16.49 37.04 20.09
C ALA A 830 15.57 36.86 18.87
N PRO A 831 15.05 35.64 18.62
CA PRO A 831 14.12 35.39 17.50
C PRO A 831 12.76 36.09 17.67
N GLY A 832 12.40 36.48 18.90
CA GLY A 832 11.19 37.21 19.23
C GLY A 832 11.31 37.97 20.56
N SER A 833 10.17 38.28 21.19
CA SER A 833 10.17 38.96 22.49
C SER A 833 10.81 38.10 23.58
N THR A 834 11.61 38.74 24.44
CA THR A 834 12.16 38.15 25.67
C THR A 834 11.25 38.38 26.89
N ASP A 835 10.24 39.24 26.77
CA ASP A 835 9.35 39.59 27.88
C ASP A 835 8.47 38.40 28.29
N GLY A 836 8.36 38.17 29.60
CA GLY A 836 7.53 37.09 30.14
C GLY A 836 8.01 35.67 29.83
N ALA A 837 9.32 35.48 29.57
CA ALA A 837 9.91 34.15 29.32
C ALA A 837 9.66 33.13 30.45
N TYR A 838 9.62 33.62 31.69
CA TYR A 838 9.33 32.83 32.89
C TYR A 838 8.31 33.52 33.80
N ARG A 839 7.42 32.73 34.40
CA ARG A 839 6.43 33.18 35.39
C ARG A 839 6.36 32.23 36.59
N GLU A 840 6.21 32.75 37.79
CA GLU A 840 6.19 31.99 39.04
C GLU A 840 5.05 32.44 39.95
N LEU A 841 4.30 31.46 40.46
CA LEU A 841 3.25 31.67 41.45
C LEU A 841 3.67 31.08 42.79
N SER A 842 3.97 31.93 43.77
CA SER A 842 4.08 31.55 45.18
C SER A 842 3.01 32.29 45.99
N TYR A 843 2.32 31.57 46.87
CA TYR A 843 1.32 32.16 47.75
C TYR A 843 1.21 31.41 49.07
N SER A 844 0.73 32.08 50.11
CA SER A 844 0.36 31.48 51.40
C SER A 844 -0.66 32.34 52.15
N TYR A 845 -1.19 31.82 53.25
CA TYR A 845 -2.00 32.55 54.22
C TYR A 845 -1.68 32.07 55.63
N SER A 846 -1.71 33.00 56.59
CA SER A 846 -1.59 32.72 58.03
C SER A 846 -2.79 33.31 58.75
N ILE A 847 -3.18 32.70 59.88
CA ILE A 847 -4.31 33.14 60.71
C ILE A 847 -3.89 33.37 62.15
N ASN A 848 -4.61 34.27 62.84
CA ASN A 848 -4.58 34.41 64.28
C ASN A 848 -5.87 33.83 64.88
N SER A 849 -5.75 32.81 65.73
CA SER A 849 -6.90 32.22 66.43
C SER A 849 -6.85 32.48 67.93
N LYS A 850 -8.03 32.67 68.52
CA LYS A 850 -8.26 32.81 69.96
C LYS A 850 -7.49 31.75 70.75
N TRP A 851 -6.75 32.18 71.76
CA TRP A 851 -5.83 31.37 72.60
C TRP A 851 -4.60 30.75 71.90
N LYS A 852 -4.55 30.69 70.57
CA LYS A 852 -3.41 30.15 69.81
C LYS A 852 -2.45 31.25 69.33
N GLY A 853 -2.97 32.43 69.01
CA GLY A 853 -2.22 33.49 68.32
C GLY A 853 -2.03 33.18 66.84
N TRP A 854 -1.02 33.81 66.23
CA TRP A 854 -0.61 33.56 64.84
C TRP A 854 -0.08 32.14 64.65
N GLN A 855 -0.46 31.51 63.55
CA GLN A 855 -0.06 30.15 63.14
C GLN A 855 0.91 30.19 61.96
N ASP A 856 1.67 29.12 61.73
CA ASP A 856 2.58 29.04 60.59
C ASP A 856 1.82 29.18 59.25
N PRO A 857 2.36 29.89 58.24
CA PRO A 857 1.68 30.05 56.95
C PRO A 857 1.46 28.73 56.21
N VAL A 858 0.31 28.60 55.56
CA VAL A 858 -0.06 27.43 54.75
C VAL A 858 -0.48 27.85 53.34
N SER A 859 -0.48 26.90 52.40
CA SER A 859 -0.81 27.10 50.98
C SER A 859 -1.28 25.78 50.36
N GLY A 860 -1.70 25.79 49.08
CA GLY A 860 -2.13 24.59 48.35
C GLY A 860 -3.29 23.86 49.02
N GLY A 861 -4.37 24.59 49.34
CA GLY A 861 -5.57 24.03 49.95
C GLY A 861 -5.43 23.54 51.39
N ARG A 862 -4.25 23.64 52.03
CA ARG A 862 -4.02 23.14 53.40
C ARG A 862 -4.82 23.92 54.45
N THR A 863 -5.35 23.21 55.44
CA THR A 863 -6.13 23.84 56.52
C THR A 863 -5.29 24.79 57.37
N ALA A 864 -5.72 26.05 57.47
CA ALA A 864 -5.32 26.96 58.53
C ALA A 864 -6.36 26.87 59.67
N GLY A 865 -5.92 26.60 60.89
CA GLY A 865 -6.79 26.49 62.07
C GLY A 865 -7.11 25.05 62.47
N GLU A 866 -6.77 24.70 63.71
CA GLU A 866 -7.03 23.39 64.30
C GLU A 866 -7.59 23.51 65.72
N GLY A 867 -8.66 22.76 66.00
CA GLY A 867 -9.16 22.50 67.36
C GLY A 867 -10.32 23.37 67.85
N GLY A 868 -11.12 23.97 66.96
CA GLY A 868 -12.35 24.69 67.33
C GLY A 868 -12.08 26.01 68.06
N TYR A 869 -11.22 26.85 67.49
CA TYR A 869 -10.84 28.13 68.07
C TYR A 869 -11.20 29.28 67.12
N PRO A 870 -12.08 30.21 67.53
CA PRO A 870 -12.47 31.37 66.74
C PRO A 870 -11.26 32.12 66.15
N ILE A 871 -11.26 32.29 64.84
CA ILE A 871 -10.28 33.08 64.10
C ILE A 871 -10.59 34.56 64.35
N TYR A 872 -9.56 35.36 64.61
CA TYR A 872 -9.67 36.82 64.74
C TYR A 872 -9.13 37.56 63.53
N GLN A 873 -8.07 37.04 62.90
CA GLN A 873 -7.37 37.72 61.82
C GLN A 873 -6.80 36.72 60.81
N ILE A 874 -6.63 37.15 59.56
CA ILE A 874 -5.99 36.41 58.47
C ILE A 874 -5.11 37.36 57.64
N VAL A 875 -3.94 36.89 57.22
CA VAL A 875 -3.01 37.60 56.33
C VAL A 875 -2.81 36.75 55.07
N PRO A 876 -3.19 37.24 53.87
CA PRO A 876 -2.74 36.66 52.61
C PRO A 876 -1.28 37.06 52.33
N THR A 877 -0.58 36.26 51.53
CA THR A 877 0.72 36.64 50.97
C THR A 877 0.85 36.01 49.59
N THR A 878 1.22 36.82 48.60
CA THR A 878 1.64 36.38 47.26
C THR A 878 3.01 36.95 46.94
N ASP A 879 3.88 36.10 46.40
CA ASP A 879 5.20 36.43 45.88
C ASP A 879 5.26 35.92 44.44
N LEU A 880 5.54 36.81 43.48
CA LEU A 880 5.23 36.61 42.07
C LEU A 880 6.39 37.03 41.17
N THR A 881 6.93 36.08 40.40
CA THR A 881 7.83 36.39 39.29
C THR A 881 7.03 36.45 38.00
N GLY A 882 7.16 37.50 37.20
CA GLY A 882 6.53 37.56 35.87
C GLY A 882 5.00 37.57 35.85
N PHE A 883 4.33 37.98 36.93
CA PHE A 883 2.89 38.27 36.96
C PHE A 883 2.63 39.65 37.55
N THR A 884 1.50 40.25 37.16
CA THR A 884 0.88 41.37 37.87
C THR A 884 -0.28 40.93 38.75
N GLY A 885 -0.47 41.61 39.89
CA GLY A 885 -1.57 41.38 40.83
C GLY A 885 -1.16 40.79 42.16
N GLU A 886 -2.16 40.37 42.93
CA GLU A 886 -2.02 39.77 44.28
C GLU A 886 -3.31 39.03 44.69
N MET A 887 -3.19 38.19 45.73
CA MET A 887 -4.34 37.64 46.46
C MET A 887 -4.82 38.63 47.52
N GLN A 888 -6.10 39.01 47.45
CA GLN A 888 -6.73 39.92 48.42
C GLN A 888 -7.80 39.21 49.24
N ILE A 889 -7.93 39.57 50.51
CA ILE A 889 -8.94 39.03 51.43
C ILE A 889 -9.78 40.17 52.02
N SER A 890 -11.09 39.93 52.17
CA SER A 890 -11.99 40.70 53.03
C SER A 890 -12.59 39.75 54.07
N ALA A 891 -12.72 40.22 55.31
CA ALA A 891 -13.28 39.44 56.43
C ALA A 891 -14.59 40.07 56.92
N HIS A 892 -15.52 39.23 57.38
CA HIS A 892 -16.69 39.63 58.15
C HIS A 892 -16.39 39.42 59.64
N SER A 893 -16.14 40.50 60.39
CA SER A 893 -15.89 40.42 61.84
C SER A 893 -17.19 40.67 62.62
N ALA A 894 -17.47 39.82 63.60
CA ALA A 894 -18.66 39.88 64.45
C ALA A 894 -18.86 41.27 65.07
N ASN A 895 -20.07 41.82 64.97
CA ASN A 895 -20.45 43.18 65.39
C ASN A 895 -19.72 44.34 64.68
N ILE A 896 -18.98 44.07 63.60
CA ILE A 896 -18.30 45.08 62.77
C ILE A 896 -18.80 45.04 61.32
N GLY A 897 -19.13 43.86 60.81
CA GLY A 897 -19.55 43.66 59.42
C GLY A 897 -18.38 43.25 58.52
N TRP A 898 -18.52 43.42 57.20
CA TRP A 898 -17.44 43.25 56.23
C TRP A 898 -16.37 44.35 56.34
N GLN A 899 -15.10 43.97 56.17
CA GLN A 899 -13.96 44.88 56.09
C GLN A 899 -13.65 45.23 54.62
N ASP A 900 -12.92 46.33 54.41
CA ASP A 900 -12.27 46.59 53.12
C ASP A 900 -11.33 45.44 52.72
N TRP A 901 -11.08 45.31 51.43
CA TRP A 901 -10.13 44.35 50.87
C TRP A 901 -8.69 44.74 51.23
N VAL A 902 -7.92 43.80 51.75
CA VAL A 902 -6.48 43.96 52.03
C VAL A 902 -5.64 43.02 51.17
N GLY A 903 -4.41 43.43 50.87
CA GLY A 903 -3.49 42.76 49.97
C GLY A 903 -2.38 41.97 50.66
N SER A 904 -1.35 41.61 49.89
CA SER A 904 -0.23 40.76 50.30
C SER A 904 0.53 41.35 51.50
N GLY A 905 0.46 40.65 52.65
CA GLY A 905 1.12 41.04 53.90
C GLY A 905 0.28 41.90 54.86
N ASP A 906 -0.88 42.40 54.44
CA ASP A 906 -1.80 43.15 55.29
C ASP A 906 -2.77 42.23 56.05
N ILE A 907 -3.34 42.73 57.16
CA ILE A 907 -4.22 41.94 58.05
C ILE A 907 -5.70 42.22 57.76
N ALA A 908 -6.45 41.17 57.42
CA ALA A 908 -7.92 41.18 57.44
C ALA A 908 -8.44 40.69 58.81
N GLY A 909 -9.57 41.24 59.25
CA GLY A 909 -10.17 40.94 60.56
C GLY A 909 -9.62 41.77 61.71
N VAL A 910 -10.37 41.84 62.81
CA VAL A 910 -10.11 42.76 63.93
C VAL A 910 -9.79 41.99 65.21
N GLU A 911 -8.63 42.28 65.82
CA GLU A 911 -8.17 41.60 67.03
C GLU A 911 -9.23 41.61 68.16
N GLY A 912 -9.63 40.41 68.60
CA GLY A 912 -10.64 40.22 69.65
C GLY A 912 -12.07 40.00 69.14
N ASN A 913 -12.39 40.42 67.92
CA ASN A 913 -13.67 40.14 67.25
C ASN A 913 -13.50 38.91 66.36
N GLN A 914 -14.34 37.89 66.54
CA GLN A 914 -14.27 36.68 65.71
C GLN A 914 -14.66 37.01 64.26
N ILE A 915 -13.88 36.50 63.31
CA ILE A 915 -14.30 36.38 61.91
C ILE A 915 -15.44 35.37 61.88
N GLU A 916 -16.49 35.67 61.13
CA GLU A 916 -17.65 34.81 60.90
C GLU A 916 -17.66 34.29 59.45
N ALA A 917 -17.21 35.12 58.50
CA ALA A 917 -17.06 34.80 57.07
C ALA A 917 -15.85 35.50 56.43
N ILE A 918 -15.42 35.04 55.25
CA ILE A 918 -14.38 35.64 54.41
C ILE A 918 -14.83 35.75 52.95
N LYS A 919 -14.15 36.61 52.20
CA LYS A 919 -14.12 36.67 50.73
C LYS A 919 -12.66 36.73 50.30
N VAL A 920 -12.28 36.00 49.25
CA VAL A 920 -10.91 35.97 48.70
C VAL A 920 -10.97 36.17 47.19
N ARG A 921 -10.14 37.06 46.64
CA ARG A 921 -10.07 37.30 45.20
C ARG A 921 -8.63 37.43 44.72
N LEU A 922 -8.44 37.19 43.43
CA LEU A 922 -7.19 37.49 42.73
C LEU A 922 -7.36 38.80 41.94
N THR A 923 -6.25 39.46 41.65
CA THR A 923 -6.22 40.74 40.91
C THR A 923 -5.13 40.69 39.83
N GLY A 924 -5.11 41.65 38.90
CA GLY A 924 -4.14 41.68 37.79
C GLY A 924 -4.21 40.43 36.90
N GLU A 925 -3.11 40.12 36.19
CA GLU A 925 -2.97 38.87 35.43
C GLU A 925 -3.22 37.63 36.29
N LEU A 926 -2.85 37.65 37.58
CA LEU A 926 -3.11 36.52 38.49
C LEU A 926 -4.61 36.17 38.55
N GLY A 927 -5.50 37.18 38.51
CA GLY A 927 -6.95 37.00 38.42
C GLY A 927 -7.49 36.74 37.01
N GLU A 928 -6.66 36.85 35.96
CA GLU A 928 -7.04 36.50 34.59
C GLU A 928 -6.82 35.01 34.32
N TYR A 929 -5.67 34.45 34.72
CA TYR A 929 -5.28 33.07 34.43
C TYR A 929 -5.67 32.03 35.49
N PHE A 930 -5.95 32.45 36.73
CA PHE A 930 -6.26 31.55 37.85
C PHE A 930 -7.58 31.89 38.53
N ASP A 931 -8.23 30.88 39.10
CA ASP A 931 -9.33 31.01 40.05
C ASP A 931 -8.81 30.76 41.47
N VAL A 932 -9.39 31.44 42.47
CA VAL A 932 -9.12 31.18 43.89
C VAL A 932 -10.33 30.55 44.55
N TYR A 933 -10.20 29.28 44.93
CA TYR A 933 -11.19 28.47 45.62
C TYR A 933 -10.95 28.51 47.12
N TYR A 934 -12.01 28.61 47.93
CA TYR A 934 -11.89 28.64 49.39
C TYR A 934 -13.16 28.19 50.11
N ARG A 935 -13.00 27.83 51.38
CA ARG A 935 -14.10 27.52 52.30
C ARG A 935 -13.74 27.78 53.76
N VAL A 936 -14.78 27.84 54.59
CA VAL A 936 -14.69 28.08 56.03
C VAL A 936 -15.27 26.87 56.80
N HIS A 937 -14.63 26.51 57.91
CA HIS A 937 -15.25 25.71 58.97
C HIS A 937 -15.90 26.67 59.96
N ALA A 938 -17.24 26.68 60.02
CA ALA A 938 -17.99 27.56 60.91
C ALA A 938 -18.48 26.80 62.15
N GLU A 939 -18.44 27.47 63.30
CA GLU A 939 -18.86 26.96 64.61
C GLU A 939 -20.28 26.39 64.54
N ASN A 940 -20.47 25.14 65.02
CA ASN A 940 -21.68 24.33 64.91
C ASN A 940 -22.13 23.90 63.49
N PHE A 941 -21.69 24.55 62.42
CA PHE A 941 -21.98 24.16 61.02
C PHE A 941 -20.97 23.14 60.46
N GLY A 942 -19.72 23.18 60.92
CA GLY A 942 -18.62 22.41 60.35
C GLY A 942 -18.08 23.03 59.05
N TRP A 943 -17.47 22.22 58.19
CA TRP A 943 -17.03 22.68 56.86
C TRP A 943 -18.23 23.05 55.99
N MET A 944 -18.28 24.32 55.59
CA MET A 944 -19.21 24.82 54.58
C MET A 944 -18.72 24.47 53.16
N GLY A 945 -19.58 24.67 52.16
CA GLY A 945 -19.27 24.42 50.75
C GLY A 945 -18.08 25.24 50.24
N TRP A 946 -17.48 24.79 49.14
CA TRP A 946 -16.45 25.56 48.43
C TRP A 946 -17.09 26.69 47.61
N THR A 947 -16.46 27.86 47.63
CA THR A 947 -16.78 28.99 46.75
C THR A 947 -15.51 29.50 46.07
N LYS A 948 -15.61 30.53 45.21
CA LYS A 948 -14.45 31.15 44.57
C LYS A 948 -14.57 32.65 44.29
N ASN A 949 -13.44 33.25 43.93
CA ASN A 949 -13.29 34.52 43.21
C ASN A 949 -13.96 35.78 43.81
N GLY A 950 -14.25 35.78 45.11
CA GLY A 950 -14.75 36.94 45.84
C GLY A 950 -16.15 36.74 46.42
N GLU A 951 -16.77 35.58 46.20
CA GLU A 951 -18.02 35.21 46.85
C GLU A 951 -17.85 34.83 48.32
N PRO A 952 -18.86 35.05 49.18
CA PRO A 952 -18.67 34.86 50.61
C PRO A 952 -18.54 33.36 50.98
N ALA A 953 -17.79 33.08 52.04
CA ALA A 953 -17.72 31.77 52.68
C ALA A 953 -17.76 31.93 54.21
N GLY A 954 -18.56 31.13 54.92
CA GLY A 954 -18.77 31.22 56.37
C GLY A 954 -20.19 31.69 56.74
N THR A 955 -20.36 32.38 57.86
CA THR A 955 -21.67 32.95 58.26
C THR A 955 -21.61 34.46 58.47
N SER A 956 -22.76 35.12 58.39
CA SER A 956 -22.95 36.47 58.93
C SER A 956 -24.26 36.52 59.72
N SER A 957 -24.43 37.51 60.59
CA SER A 957 -25.66 37.73 61.38
C SER A 957 -26.04 36.64 62.40
N LEU A 958 -25.45 35.45 62.31
CA LEU A 958 -25.75 34.28 63.15
C LEU A 958 -24.84 34.12 64.38
N SER A 959 -23.81 34.96 64.54
CA SER A 959 -22.86 34.95 65.68
C SER A 959 -21.95 33.72 65.80
N TYR A 960 -21.81 32.89 64.75
CA TYR A 960 -20.94 31.72 64.74
C TYR A 960 -19.54 32.05 64.19
N ALA A 961 -18.50 31.61 64.89
CA ALA A 961 -17.12 31.89 64.47
C ALA A 961 -16.66 31.02 63.29
N ALA A 962 -15.81 31.58 62.43
CA ALA A 962 -14.89 30.81 61.62
C ALA A 962 -13.81 30.18 62.54
N GLU A 963 -13.56 28.88 62.39
CA GLU A 963 -12.61 28.10 63.20
C GLU A 963 -11.43 27.56 62.39
N ALA A 964 -11.65 27.31 61.09
CA ALA A 964 -10.62 26.90 60.14
C ALA A 964 -10.94 27.42 58.72
N ILE A 965 -9.91 27.56 57.89
CA ILE A 965 -9.98 28.10 56.51
C ILE A 965 -9.12 27.24 55.58
N GLN A 966 -9.57 27.03 54.33
CA GLN A 966 -8.75 26.50 53.22
C GLN A 966 -8.82 27.47 52.03
N ILE A 967 -7.69 27.72 51.35
CA ILE A 967 -7.59 28.53 50.13
C ILE A 967 -6.66 27.85 49.11
N GLU A 968 -7.14 27.66 47.90
CA GLU A 968 -6.47 26.99 46.79
C GLU A 968 -6.51 27.87 45.54
N ILE A 969 -5.37 28.08 44.88
CA ILE A 969 -5.29 28.81 43.61
C ILE A 969 -5.00 27.80 42.49
N LEU A 970 -5.87 27.75 41.48
CA LEU A 970 -5.81 26.79 40.38
C LEU A 970 -5.93 27.50 39.02
N PRO A 971 -5.26 27.01 37.95
CA PRO A 971 -5.50 27.48 36.60
C PRO A 971 -6.97 27.32 36.20
N LYS A 972 -7.55 28.29 35.48
CA LYS A 972 -9.00 28.27 35.13
C LYS A 972 -9.46 27.13 34.21
N PHE A 973 -8.53 26.34 33.67
CA PHE A 973 -8.81 25.12 32.89
C PHE A 973 -8.64 23.83 33.70
N VAL A 974 -8.35 23.92 35.00
CA VAL A 974 -8.28 22.79 35.94
C VAL A 974 -9.53 22.81 36.80
N ASP A 975 -10.22 21.67 36.89
CA ASP A 975 -11.41 21.54 37.73
C ASP A 975 -11.03 21.75 39.21
N GLY A 976 -11.69 22.72 39.85
CA GLY A 976 -11.52 22.98 41.28
C GLY A 976 -12.38 22.09 42.18
N PRO A 977 -12.27 22.25 43.51
CA PRO A 977 -13.04 21.47 44.47
C PRO A 977 -14.56 21.55 44.27
N GLU A 978 -15.23 20.40 44.41
CA GLU A 978 -16.68 20.24 44.17
C GLU A 978 -17.52 21.12 45.12
N GLN A 979 -18.35 22.00 44.55
CA GLN A 979 -19.11 23.03 45.27
C GLN A 979 -20.45 22.51 45.83
N LYS A 980 -20.44 21.37 46.54
CA LYS A 980 -21.63 20.83 47.19
C LYS A 980 -21.95 21.53 48.52
N GLY A 981 -23.23 21.87 48.71
CA GLY A 981 -23.74 22.56 49.89
C GLY A 981 -23.50 24.07 49.86
N ILE A 982 -24.11 24.81 50.80
CA ILE A 982 -23.93 26.26 50.89
C ILE A 982 -22.52 26.61 51.39
N ALA A 983 -21.84 27.53 50.69
CA ALA A 983 -20.57 28.09 51.14
C ALA A 983 -20.77 29.20 52.19
N TYR A 984 -21.90 29.92 52.13
CA TYR A 984 -22.24 31.04 52.99
C TYR A 984 -23.66 30.95 53.53
N ARG A 985 -23.91 31.57 54.69
CA ARG A 985 -25.25 31.76 55.24
C ARG A 985 -25.36 33.13 55.93
N SER A 986 -26.24 34.00 55.43
CA SER A 986 -26.52 35.30 56.06
C SER A 986 -27.88 35.43 56.75
N TRP A 987 -28.83 34.54 56.45
CA TRP A 987 -30.24 34.71 56.82
C TRP A 987 -30.66 34.06 58.14
N VAL A 988 -31.68 34.68 58.76
CA VAL A 988 -32.43 34.18 59.91
C VAL A 988 -33.85 33.84 59.44
N LEU A 989 -34.37 32.65 59.81
CA LEU A 989 -35.68 32.17 59.34
C LEU A 989 -36.82 33.16 59.64
N SER A 990 -36.84 33.77 60.84
CA SER A 990 -37.87 34.74 61.25
C SER A 990 -38.07 35.87 60.24
N ASP A 991 -37.00 36.37 59.65
CA ASP A 991 -36.99 37.59 58.87
C ASP A 991 -37.55 37.32 57.45
N VAL A 992 -37.35 36.09 56.95
CA VAL A 992 -38.00 35.56 55.75
C VAL A 992 -39.49 35.32 56.00
N ILE A 993 -39.86 34.77 57.17
CA ILE A 993 -41.27 34.55 57.55
C ILE A 993 -42.02 35.89 57.73
N ASP A 994 -41.39 36.90 58.33
CA ASP A 994 -41.93 38.27 58.42
C ASP A 994 -42.06 38.93 57.04
N SER A 995 -41.09 38.70 56.14
CA SER A 995 -41.18 39.15 54.75
C SER A 995 -42.35 38.49 54.01
N LEU A 996 -42.58 37.18 54.21
CA LEU A 996 -43.75 36.46 53.72
C LEU A 996 -45.06 36.95 54.37
N ASN A 997 -45.03 37.45 55.62
CA ASN A 997 -46.19 38.01 56.29
C ASN A 997 -46.53 39.44 55.87
N SER A 998 -45.56 40.20 55.37
CA SER A 998 -45.70 41.64 55.05
C SER A 998 -46.82 41.99 54.05
N PHE A 999 -47.25 41.04 53.20
CA PHE A 999 -48.08 41.30 52.03
C PHE A 999 -49.48 40.64 52.04
N TYR A 1000 -50.44 41.36 51.46
CA TYR A 1000 -51.83 40.92 51.28
C TYR A 1000 -52.39 41.43 49.93
N GLY A 1001 -52.70 40.53 49.00
CA GLY A 1001 -53.27 40.92 47.70
C GLY A 1001 -53.63 39.74 46.78
N ASN A 1002 -54.50 40.00 45.80
CA ASN A 1002 -54.98 39.01 44.82
C ASN A 1002 -54.36 39.16 43.41
N GLY A 1003 -53.76 40.32 43.09
CA GLY A 1003 -52.89 40.47 41.92
C GLY A 1003 -51.53 39.82 42.18
N TRP A 1004 -50.63 39.86 41.19
CA TRP A 1004 -49.22 39.50 41.43
C TRP A 1004 -48.38 40.76 41.72
N TYR A 1005 -47.33 40.61 42.52
CA TYR A 1005 -46.44 41.71 42.91
C TYR A 1005 -45.10 41.18 43.47
N VAL A 1006 -44.10 42.06 43.46
CA VAL A 1006 -42.83 41.91 44.19
C VAL A 1006 -43.04 42.28 45.68
N PHE A 1007 -42.36 41.59 46.58
CA PHE A 1007 -42.27 41.91 48.01
C PHE A 1007 -40.84 41.81 48.54
N GLY A 1008 -40.61 42.20 49.81
CA GLY A 1008 -39.31 42.13 50.48
C GLY A 1008 -38.26 43.15 50.01
N THR A 1009 -38.41 43.73 48.82
CA THR A 1009 -37.47 44.69 48.22
C THR A 1009 -38.17 45.90 47.60
N ASN A 1010 -37.38 46.95 47.33
CA ASN A 1010 -37.77 48.09 46.50
C ASN A 1010 -37.33 47.92 45.03
N ARG A 1011 -36.64 46.83 44.68
CA ARG A 1011 -36.35 46.48 43.26
C ARG A 1011 -37.65 46.25 42.50
N SER A 1012 -37.63 46.51 41.19
CA SER A 1012 -38.75 46.29 40.28
C SER A 1012 -38.26 45.42 39.12
N LEU A 1013 -38.98 44.34 38.84
CA LEU A 1013 -38.70 43.43 37.73
C LEU A 1013 -38.82 44.13 36.36
N SER A 1014 -38.02 43.67 35.40
CA SER A 1014 -37.98 44.17 34.04
C SER A 1014 -39.28 43.89 33.28
N SER A 1015 -39.52 44.63 32.20
CA SER A 1015 -40.66 44.37 31.31
C SER A 1015 -40.66 42.96 30.70
N TYR A 1016 -39.53 42.24 30.73
CA TYR A 1016 -39.44 40.87 30.23
C TYR A 1016 -39.78 39.84 31.33
N ALA A 1017 -39.24 39.98 32.55
CA ALA A 1017 -39.64 39.16 33.69
C ALA A 1017 -41.15 39.29 33.99
N ASN A 1018 -41.68 40.52 33.95
CA ASN A 1018 -43.11 40.77 34.11
C ASN A 1018 -43.96 40.08 33.01
N TRP A 1019 -43.47 40.09 31.77
CA TRP A 1019 -44.15 39.44 30.64
C TRP A 1019 -44.12 37.90 30.75
N LEU A 1020 -43.00 37.29 31.17
CA LEU A 1020 -42.91 35.85 31.42
C LEU A 1020 -43.91 35.40 32.50
N ILE A 1021 -44.04 36.15 33.60
CA ILE A 1021 -45.01 35.88 34.66
C ILE A 1021 -46.45 36.02 34.14
N ASP A 1022 -46.76 37.09 33.40
CA ASP A 1022 -48.10 37.28 32.82
C ASP A 1022 -48.45 36.19 31.78
N GLU A 1023 -47.50 35.73 30.96
CA GLU A 1023 -47.69 34.64 29.99
C GLU A 1023 -47.92 33.29 30.69
N ALA A 1024 -47.11 32.95 31.71
CA ALA A 1024 -47.30 31.73 32.49
C ALA A 1024 -48.68 31.72 33.19
N ILE A 1025 -49.12 32.83 33.77
CA ILE A 1025 -50.48 32.97 34.33
C ILE A 1025 -51.56 32.82 33.24
N ALA A 1026 -51.32 33.37 32.05
CA ALA A 1026 -52.24 33.25 30.91
C ALA A 1026 -52.38 31.79 30.43
N ASN A 1027 -51.31 30.99 30.41
CA ASN A 1027 -51.35 29.59 29.96
C ASN A 1027 -52.19 28.67 30.87
N TYR A 1028 -52.20 28.90 32.19
CA TYR A 1028 -53.19 28.28 33.08
C TYR A 1028 -54.62 28.76 32.77
N THR A 1029 -54.79 30.07 32.60
CA THR A 1029 -56.09 30.72 32.36
C THR A 1029 -56.75 30.24 31.06
N TYR A 1030 -56.00 30.14 29.96
CA TYR A 1030 -56.46 29.57 28.68
C TYR A 1030 -56.79 28.08 28.81
N GLY A 1031 -56.15 27.38 29.74
CA GLY A 1031 -56.47 26.01 30.10
C GLY A 1031 -57.78 25.83 30.88
N GLY A 1032 -58.42 26.92 31.32
CA GLY A 1032 -59.55 26.88 32.25
C GLY A 1032 -59.15 26.57 33.69
N CYS A 1033 -57.88 26.76 34.04
CA CYS A 1033 -57.28 26.42 35.33
C CYS A 1033 -56.87 27.68 36.11
N ASP A 1034 -57.03 27.67 37.43
CA ASP A 1034 -56.47 28.68 38.32
C ASP A 1034 -55.05 28.29 38.76
N VAL A 1035 -54.15 29.27 38.89
CA VAL A 1035 -52.82 29.13 39.51
C VAL A 1035 -52.59 30.22 40.55
N ALA A 1036 -51.82 29.90 41.57
CA ALA A 1036 -51.33 30.82 42.59
C ALA A 1036 -49.92 30.39 43.01
N PHE A 1037 -49.04 31.34 43.34
CA PHE A 1037 -47.65 31.04 43.68
C PHE A 1037 -47.07 32.00 44.72
N VAL A 1038 -45.96 31.57 45.32
CA VAL A 1038 -44.97 32.40 46.01
C VAL A 1038 -43.59 31.91 45.60
N MET A 1039 -42.67 32.82 45.28
CA MET A 1039 -41.23 32.60 45.26
C MET A 1039 -40.58 33.57 46.24
N VAL A 1040 -39.62 33.12 47.05
CA VAL A 1040 -38.87 33.96 48.00
C VAL A 1040 -37.39 33.55 48.09
N ASP A 1041 -36.50 34.53 47.96
CA ASP A 1041 -35.07 34.40 48.23
C ASP A 1041 -34.81 34.44 49.75
N LEU A 1042 -34.02 33.50 50.26
CA LEU A 1042 -33.81 33.38 51.71
C LEU A 1042 -32.79 34.41 52.25
N GLU A 1043 -31.78 34.77 51.47
CA GLU A 1043 -30.74 35.74 51.84
C GLU A 1043 -31.34 37.16 52.02
N THR A 1044 -32.21 37.58 51.11
CA THR A 1044 -32.75 38.95 51.03
C THR A 1044 -34.18 39.10 51.53
N GLY A 1045 -34.95 38.01 51.64
CA GLY A 1045 -36.40 38.04 51.88
C GLY A 1045 -37.22 38.59 50.71
N ALA A 1046 -36.57 38.93 49.59
CA ALA A 1046 -37.22 39.43 48.37
C ALA A 1046 -37.95 38.30 47.63
N GLY A 1047 -39.00 38.62 46.89
CA GLY A 1047 -39.74 37.59 46.16
C GLY A 1047 -40.90 38.11 45.33
N VAL A 1048 -41.62 37.18 44.69
CA VAL A 1048 -42.87 37.45 43.97
C VAL A 1048 -44.00 36.55 44.44
N ALA A 1049 -45.22 37.07 44.50
CA ALA A 1049 -46.39 36.33 44.94
C ALA A 1049 -47.59 36.63 44.04
N TYR A 1050 -48.38 35.60 43.70
CA TYR A 1050 -49.67 35.72 42.99
C TYR A 1050 -50.74 34.93 43.70
N ARG A 1051 -51.90 35.56 44.00
CA ARG A 1051 -53.06 34.91 44.64
C ARG A 1051 -52.70 34.10 45.91
N SER A 1052 -51.62 34.48 46.59
CA SER A 1052 -50.87 33.68 47.57
C SER A 1052 -51.64 33.22 48.80
N ASN A 1053 -52.81 33.80 49.06
CA ASN A 1053 -53.72 33.48 50.17
C ASN A 1053 -54.91 32.62 49.72
N THR A 1054 -54.91 32.11 48.48
CA THR A 1054 -55.94 31.18 47.97
C THR A 1054 -55.71 29.81 48.60
N ILE A 1055 -56.75 29.21 49.19
CA ILE A 1055 -56.67 27.89 49.82
C ILE A 1055 -56.81 26.82 48.74
N TYR A 1056 -55.83 25.92 48.68
CA TYR A 1056 -55.86 24.69 47.89
C TYR A 1056 -55.82 23.47 48.81
N THR A 1057 -56.22 22.29 48.30
CA THR A 1057 -55.87 21.02 48.93
C THR A 1057 -54.36 20.79 48.78
N SER A 1058 -53.70 20.27 49.81
CA SER A 1058 -52.25 20.03 49.81
C SER A 1058 -51.80 18.94 48.83
N CYS A 1059 -52.65 17.95 48.55
CA CYS A 1059 -52.24 16.70 47.90
C CYS A 1059 -50.97 16.14 48.59
N CYS A 1060 -50.02 15.56 47.87
CA CYS A 1060 -48.80 15.01 48.48
C CYS A 1060 -47.72 16.03 48.86
N THR A 1061 -47.90 17.34 48.64
CA THR A 1061 -46.86 18.34 49.01
C THR A 1061 -46.62 18.43 50.52
N VAL A 1062 -47.64 18.12 51.34
CA VAL A 1062 -47.54 18.08 52.82
C VAL A 1062 -46.61 16.99 53.36
N LYS A 1063 -46.25 15.98 52.56
CA LYS A 1063 -45.41 14.86 53.00
C LYS A 1063 -43.99 15.29 53.36
N ALA A 1064 -43.42 16.23 52.62
CA ALA A 1064 -42.08 16.76 52.90
C ALA A 1064 -42.03 17.54 54.23
N PRO A 1065 -42.85 18.59 54.47
CA PRO A 1065 -42.95 19.25 55.77
C PRO A 1065 -43.18 18.28 56.94
N TYR A 1066 -44.06 17.28 56.75
CA TYR A 1066 -44.35 16.29 57.79
C TYR A 1066 -43.12 15.43 58.15
N ILE A 1067 -42.43 14.87 57.16
CA ILE A 1067 -41.27 13.98 57.39
C ILE A 1067 -40.02 14.77 57.82
N VAL A 1068 -39.84 16.00 57.34
CA VAL A 1068 -38.82 16.91 57.84
C VAL A 1068 -39.09 17.26 59.31
N SER A 1069 -40.34 17.49 59.72
CA SER A 1069 -40.67 17.73 61.14
C SER A 1069 -40.32 16.55 62.05
N LEU A 1070 -40.51 15.31 61.59
CA LEU A 1070 -40.13 14.11 62.33
C LEU A 1070 -38.61 14.06 62.52
N ASN A 1071 -37.84 14.32 61.47
CA ASN A 1071 -36.37 14.32 61.52
C ASN A 1071 -35.80 15.49 62.34
N LYS A 1072 -36.31 16.72 62.18
CA LYS A 1072 -35.84 17.92 62.89
C LYS A 1072 -36.03 17.82 64.41
N TYR A 1073 -37.17 17.28 64.87
CA TYR A 1073 -37.50 17.25 66.30
C TYR A 1073 -37.29 15.88 66.98
N TRP A 1074 -37.47 14.78 66.25
CA TRP A 1074 -37.33 13.40 66.73
C TRP A 1074 -36.45 12.57 65.78
N PRO A 1075 -35.15 12.89 65.59
CA PRO A 1075 -34.29 12.28 64.57
C PRO A 1075 -34.16 10.74 64.66
N TRP A 1076 -34.35 10.16 65.85
CA TRP A 1076 -34.44 8.71 66.09
C TRP A 1076 -35.60 8.02 65.34
N THR A 1077 -36.57 8.77 64.81
CA THR A 1077 -37.68 8.21 64.01
C THR A 1077 -37.24 7.71 62.64
N LEU A 1078 -36.07 8.14 62.13
CA LEU A 1078 -35.49 7.64 60.89
C LEU A 1078 -35.13 6.16 61.04
N ASP A 1079 -34.30 5.81 62.03
CA ASP A 1079 -33.90 4.43 62.38
C ASP A 1079 -35.10 3.47 62.56
N GLU A 1080 -36.25 3.99 63.00
CA GLU A 1080 -37.47 3.21 63.26
C GLU A 1080 -38.44 3.08 62.05
N SER A 1081 -38.29 3.92 61.01
CA SER A 1081 -39.29 4.09 59.94
C SER A 1081 -38.74 4.51 58.57
N GLU A 1082 -37.43 4.39 58.30
CA GLU A 1082 -36.76 4.82 57.07
C GLU A 1082 -37.52 4.44 55.79
N ASP A 1083 -37.85 3.16 55.59
CA ASP A 1083 -38.65 2.68 54.44
C ASP A 1083 -39.96 3.48 54.24
N ASN A 1084 -40.68 3.75 55.34
CA ASN A 1084 -41.95 4.47 55.27
C ASN A 1084 -41.74 5.94 54.93
N MET A 1085 -40.64 6.56 55.38
CA MET A 1085 -40.29 7.92 55.00
C MET A 1085 -39.84 8.00 53.54
N TYR A 1086 -38.95 7.09 53.11
CA TYR A 1086 -38.44 6.97 51.75
C TYR A 1086 -39.58 6.88 50.73
N TRP A 1087 -40.44 5.86 50.83
CA TRP A 1087 -41.53 5.67 49.85
C TRP A 1087 -42.58 6.79 49.90
N SER A 1088 -42.76 7.46 51.04
CA SER A 1088 -43.66 8.62 51.17
C SER A 1088 -43.14 9.87 50.46
N LEU A 1089 -41.82 10.04 50.31
CA LEU A 1089 -41.22 11.15 49.60
C LEU A 1089 -40.95 10.79 48.12
N TYR A 1090 -40.20 9.72 47.87
CA TYR A 1090 -39.75 9.29 46.54
C TYR A 1090 -40.91 8.91 45.62
N ASN A 1091 -41.58 7.78 45.87
CA ASN A 1091 -42.76 7.35 45.10
C ASN A 1091 -44.05 8.09 45.49
N SER A 1092 -43.98 9.01 46.45
CA SER A 1092 -45.15 9.73 46.96
C SER A 1092 -46.26 8.81 47.51
N THR A 1093 -45.92 7.61 47.99
CA THR A 1093 -46.84 6.55 48.43
C THR A 1093 -47.74 7.01 49.59
N ASN A 1094 -49.01 6.62 49.59
CA ASN A 1094 -50.01 7.08 50.55
C ASN A 1094 -50.05 6.21 51.80
N GLU A 1095 -49.94 4.90 51.62
CA GLU A 1095 -50.09 3.87 52.64
C GLU A 1095 -48.99 3.98 53.71
N THR A 1096 -47.76 4.26 53.28
CA THR A 1096 -46.60 4.53 54.14
C THR A 1096 -46.74 5.85 54.90
N TYR A 1097 -47.26 6.89 54.24
CA TYR A 1097 -47.51 8.19 54.85
C TYR A 1097 -48.62 8.14 55.90
N TYR A 1098 -49.69 7.38 55.65
CA TYR A 1098 -50.74 7.11 56.64
C TYR A 1098 -50.16 6.34 57.84
N ALA A 1099 -49.33 5.31 57.60
CA ALA A 1099 -48.67 4.54 58.66
C ALA A 1099 -47.74 5.41 59.55
N LEU A 1100 -47.06 6.42 59.00
CA LEU A 1100 -46.30 7.39 59.78
C LEU A 1100 -47.22 8.26 60.66
N ILE A 1101 -48.31 8.80 60.10
CA ILE A 1101 -49.28 9.62 60.85
C ILE A 1101 -49.98 8.82 61.95
N ASP A 1102 -50.36 7.57 61.70
CA ASP A 1102 -50.99 6.70 62.70
C ASP A 1102 -50.01 6.29 63.81
N ARG A 1103 -48.70 6.20 63.53
CA ARG A 1103 -47.65 5.85 64.49
C ARG A 1103 -47.18 7.03 65.34
N TYR A 1104 -46.91 8.18 64.72
CA TYR A 1104 -46.25 9.33 65.36
C TYR A 1104 -47.19 10.52 65.60
N GLY A 1105 -48.40 10.50 65.04
CA GLY A 1105 -49.35 11.61 65.11
C GLY A 1105 -48.86 12.84 64.32
N LYS A 1106 -49.37 14.02 64.69
CA LYS A 1106 -49.07 15.30 64.03
C LYS A 1106 -48.33 16.30 64.94
N GLN A 1107 -47.74 15.85 66.06
CA GLN A 1107 -47.20 16.76 67.08
C GLN A 1107 -45.91 17.48 66.64
N THR A 1108 -44.99 16.78 65.96
CA THR A 1108 -43.80 17.41 65.36
C THR A 1108 -44.18 18.42 64.30
N MET A 1109 -45.19 18.09 63.49
CA MET A 1109 -45.73 18.98 62.46
C MET A 1109 -46.36 20.23 63.07
N ASN A 1110 -47.06 20.13 64.21
CA ASN A 1110 -47.56 21.32 64.91
C ASN A 1110 -46.42 22.24 65.34
N TRP A 1111 -45.32 21.71 65.90
CA TRP A 1111 -44.13 22.52 66.23
C TRP A 1111 -43.49 23.15 64.99
N PHE A 1112 -43.49 22.45 63.86
CA PHE A 1112 -42.98 22.98 62.58
C PHE A 1112 -43.85 24.13 62.04
N LEU A 1113 -45.16 24.03 62.21
CA LEU A 1113 -46.12 25.09 61.86
C LEU A 1113 -46.01 26.29 62.81
N ASP A 1114 -45.81 26.06 64.11
CA ASP A 1114 -45.54 27.11 65.11
C ASP A 1114 -44.21 27.84 64.81
N GLU A 1115 -43.16 27.13 64.39
CA GLU A 1115 -41.85 27.70 64.03
C GLU A 1115 -41.89 28.52 62.72
N THR A 1116 -42.69 28.08 61.74
CA THR A 1116 -42.79 28.73 60.42
C THR A 1116 -43.95 29.72 60.30
N ASP A 1117 -44.77 29.91 61.35
CA ASP A 1117 -46.04 30.66 61.32
C ASP A 1117 -46.97 30.24 60.16
N ALA A 1118 -46.91 28.96 59.77
CA ALA A 1118 -47.67 28.42 58.65
C ALA A 1118 -48.99 27.79 59.14
N TYR A 1119 -50.07 27.95 58.38
CA TYR A 1119 -51.36 27.35 58.70
C TYR A 1119 -51.64 26.09 57.87
N CYS A 1120 -52.03 25.00 58.55
CA CYS A 1120 -52.56 23.79 57.92
C CYS A 1120 -54.00 23.52 58.39
N GLY A 1121 -54.96 23.67 57.49
CA GLY A 1121 -56.35 23.29 57.70
C GLY A 1121 -56.52 21.77 57.69
N TRP A 1122 -56.28 21.12 58.84
CA TRP A 1122 -56.55 19.70 59.06
C TRP A 1122 -58.02 19.48 59.44
N TYR A 1123 -58.82 18.91 58.55
CA TYR A 1123 -60.13 18.40 58.91
C TYR A 1123 -60.00 17.00 59.52
N ALA A 1124 -60.86 16.65 60.50
CA ALA A 1124 -60.92 15.30 61.04
C ALA A 1124 -61.95 14.48 60.26
N PRO A 1125 -61.63 13.26 59.76
CA PRO A 1125 -60.47 12.42 60.09
C PRO A 1125 -59.42 12.33 58.96
N GLU A 1126 -58.92 13.44 58.43
CA GLU A 1126 -58.16 13.46 57.16
C GLU A 1126 -56.64 13.42 57.35
N TYR A 1127 -55.96 12.65 56.47
CA TYR A 1127 -54.50 12.53 56.39
C TYR A 1127 -53.84 13.67 55.60
N PHE A 1128 -54.63 14.50 54.90
CA PHE A 1128 -54.15 15.64 54.13
C PHE A 1128 -54.69 16.95 54.74
N ALA A 1129 -54.02 18.06 54.45
CA ALA A 1129 -54.42 19.40 54.86
C ALA A 1129 -54.96 20.21 53.68
N SER A 1130 -55.60 21.35 53.96
CA SER A 1130 -55.75 22.45 53.00
C SER A 1130 -55.03 23.69 53.50
N TYR A 1131 -54.30 24.38 52.63
CA TYR A 1131 -53.49 25.55 52.95
C TYR A 1131 -53.21 26.41 51.72
N THR A 1132 -52.51 27.53 51.89
CA THR A 1132 -52.24 28.50 50.81
C THR A 1132 -50.82 28.36 50.25
N PRO A 1133 -50.52 28.91 49.05
CA PRO A 1133 -49.14 29.00 48.55
C PRO A 1133 -48.18 29.72 49.52
N LYS A 1134 -48.68 30.70 50.29
CA LYS A 1134 -47.89 31.35 51.36
C LYS A 1134 -47.53 30.36 52.46
N ASP A 1135 -48.48 29.56 52.95
CA ASP A 1135 -48.21 28.53 53.97
C ASP A 1135 -47.23 27.47 53.46
N LEU A 1136 -47.37 27.05 52.19
CA LEU A 1136 -46.44 26.12 51.55
C LEU A 1136 -45.02 26.72 51.46
N ALA A 1137 -44.89 27.97 51.04
CA ALA A 1137 -43.59 28.67 51.03
C ALA A 1137 -42.99 28.81 52.43
N LYS A 1138 -43.78 29.19 53.45
CA LYS A 1138 -43.33 29.25 54.85
C LYS A 1138 -42.80 27.91 55.35
N MET A 1139 -43.54 26.82 55.09
CA MET A 1139 -43.08 25.47 55.42
C MET A 1139 -41.78 25.11 54.68
N TRP A 1140 -41.64 25.44 53.40
CA TRP A 1140 -40.41 25.19 52.65
C TRP A 1140 -39.23 26.07 53.09
N CYS A 1141 -39.47 27.28 53.61
CA CYS A 1141 -38.43 28.07 54.28
C CYS A 1141 -37.92 27.36 55.56
N GLY A 1142 -38.82 26.75 56.34
CA GLY A 1142 -38.45 25.92 57.49
C GLY A 1142 -37.75 24.61 57.10
N ILE A 1143 -38.05 24.05 55.91
CA ILE A 1143 -37.30 22.91 55.35
C ILE A 1143 -35.90 23.37 54.99
N ALA A 1144 -35.76 24.52 54.31
CA ALA A 1144 -34.46 25.06 53.92
C ALA A 1144 -33.58 25.45 55.12
N ASP A 1145 -34.15 26.06 56.15
CA ASP A 1145 -33.46 26.35 57.41
C ASP A 1145 -32.82 25.11 58.04
N TYR A 1146 -33.51 23.97 57.99
CA TYR A 1146 -33.01 22.68 58.47
C TYR A 1146 -32.02 22.02 57.48
N LEU A 1147 -32.41 21.83 56.21
CA LEU A 1147 -31.57 21.15 55.22
C LEU A 1147 -30.28 21.91 54.90
N LEU A 1148 -30.24 23.24 55.10
CA LEU A 1148 -29.05 24.06 54.91
C LEU A 1148 -28.40 24.51 56.23
N GLY A 1149 -29.02 24.20 57.37
CA GLY A 1149 -28.50 24.52 58.72
C GLY A 1149 -27.95 23.32 59.50
N ASP A 1150 -28.35 22.10 59.14
CA ASP A 1150 -28.02 20.89 59.87
C ASP A 1150 -27.15 19.94 59.02
N ASN A 1151 -26.05 19.47 59.61
CA ASN A 1151 -25.09 18.53 59.00
C ASN A 1151 -25.08 17.15 59.67
N SER A 1152 -26.16 16.79 60.35
CA SER A 1152 -26.46 15.42 60.78
C SER A 1152 -26.75 14.49 59.60
N TYR A 1153 -26.68 13.18 59.88
CA TYR A 1153 -27.05 12.13 58.92
C TYR A 1153 -28.49 12.29 58.41
N ASN A 1154 -29.44 12.62 59.29
CA ASN A 1154 -30.85 12.84 58.93
C ASN A 1154 -31.03 13.97 57.91
N ALA A 1155 -30.30 15.08 58.08
CA ALA A 1155 -30.35 16.21 57.16
C ALA A 1155 -29.71 15.87 55.81
N ALA A 1156 -28.59 15.13 55.81
CA ALA A 1156 -27.96 14.63 54.59
C ALA A 1156 -28.87 13.66 53.82
N TRP A 1157 -29.41 12.64 54.50
CA TRP A 1157 -30.34 11.66 53.93
C TRP A 1157 -31.60 12.33 53.34
N LEU A 1158 -32.12 13.37 54.01
CA LEU A 1158 -33.25 14.16 53.48
C LEU A 1158 -32.88 15.03 52.27
N ARG A 1159 -31.65 15.54 52.17
CA ARG A 1159 -31.17 16.25 50.97
C ARG A 1159 -31.17 15.29 49.78
N ASP A 1160 -30.44 14.19 49.89
CA ASP A 1160 -30.30 13.19 48.80
C ASP A 1160 -31.67 12.67 48.32
N LEU A 1161 -32.58 12.35 49.26
CA LEU A 1161 -33.92 11.85 48.97
C LEU A 1161 -34.87 12.88 48.34
N LEU A 1162 -34.64 14.19 48.56
CA LEU A 1162 -35.47 15.26 47.99
C LEU A 1162 -34.91 15.81 46.67
N SER A 1163 -33.64 15.56 46.34
CA SER A 1163 -33.08 15.83 45.01
C SER A 1163 -33.42 14.74 43.99
N ASP A 1164 -33.34 13.45 44.39
CA ASP A 1164 -33.55 12.31 43.49
C ASP A 1164 -35.05 12.06 43.13
N ASN A 1165 -35.94 13.02 43.36
CA ASN A 1165 -37.37 12.83 43.20
C ASN A 1165 -37.78 12.87 41.71
N VAL A 1166 -38.00 11.70 41.10
CA VAL A 1166 -38.41 11.60 39.68
C VAL A 1166 -39.83 12.10 39.37
N ALA A 1167 -40.60 12.54 40.38
CA ALA A 1167 -42.02 12.90 40.27
C ALA A 1167 -42.30 14.42 40.46
N VAL A 1168 -41.33 15.29 40.16
CA VAL A 1168 -41.46 16.77 40.21
C VAL A 1168 -41.11 17.42 38.86
N ASP A 1169 -41.72 18.57 38.59
CA ASP A 1169 -41.55 19.37 37.38
C ASP A 1169 -40.64 20.58 37.58
N ILE A 1170 -40.57 21.18 38.78
CA ILE A 1170 -39.70 22.34 39.03
C ILE A 1170 -38.22 22.03 38.65
N PRO A 1171 -37.57 20.92 39.07
CA PRO A 1171 -36.19 20.64 38.65
C PRO A 1171 -36.01 20.49 37.14
N ARG A 1172 -37.06 20.06 36.42
CA ARG A 1172 -37.04 19.87 34.95
C ARG A 1172 -37.20 21.18 34.16
N ALA A 1173 -37.31 22.31 34.86
CA ALA A 1173 -37.46 23.65 34.31
C ALA A 1173 -36.26 24.56 34.62
N LEU A 1174 -35.29 24.03 35.36
CA LEU A 1174 -34.14 24.74 35.90
C LEU A 1174 -32.85 24.19 35.26
N SER A 1175 -31.69 24.70 35.66
CA SER A 1175 -30.40 24.25 35.12
C SER A 1175 -29.97 22.93 35.74
N ASP A 1176 -29.28 22.07 34.96
CA ASP A 1176 -28.58 20.89 35.50
C ASP A 1176 -27.48 21.26 36.53
N ALA A 1177 -27.12 22.54 36.62
CA ALA A 1177 -26.20 23.09 37.63
C ALA A 1177 -26.88 23.50 38.95
N ASP A 1178 -28.22 23.62 38.99
CA ASP A 1178 -28.95 24.05 40.19
C ASP A 1178 -29.18 22.88 41.14
N VAL A 1179 -28.94 23.07 42.44
CA VAL A 1179 -29.28 22.05 43.44
C VAL A 1179 -30.73 22.26 43.88
N VAL A 1180 -31.63 21.35 43.48
CA VAL A 1180 -33.07 21.46 43.75
C VAL A 1180 -33.55 20.32 44.64
N TYR A 1181 -34.22 20.67 45.74
CA TYR A 1181 -34.93 19.74 46.62
C TYR A 1181 -36.43 20.01 46.51
N ALA A 1182 -37.25 19.03 46.12
CA ALA A 1182 -38.65 19.29 45.80
C ALA A 1182 -39.63 18.18 46.22
N LYS A 1183 -40.91 18.55 46.38
CA LYS A 1183 -42.01 17.59 46.55
C LYS A 1183 -43.27 18.06 45.84
N ALA A 1184 -43.64 17.34 44.78
CA ALA A 1184 -44.93 17.48 44.11
C ALA A 1184 -46.08 16.83 44.89
N GLY A 1185 -47.29 17.31 44.61
CA GLY A 1185 -48.54 16.72 45.04
C GLY A 1185 -49.65 16.99 44.04
N TRP A 1186 -50.23 15.92 43.52
CA TRP A 1186 -51.30 15.95 42.52
C TRP A 1186 -52.52 15.13 42.93
N ILE A 1187 -53.66 15.45 42.33
CA ILE A 1187 -54.82 14.58 42.11
C ILE A 1187 -55.29 14.76 40.65
N SER A 1188 -56.52 14.38 40.30
CA SER A 1188 -57.05 14.43 38.92
C SER A 1188 -56.90 15.79 38.22
N ASP A 1189 -57.17 16.86 38.97
CA ASP A 1189 -57.48 18.21 38.51
C ASP A 1189 -56.79 19.29 39.37
N VAL A 1190 -55.80 18.88 40.18
CA VAL A 1190 -54.94 19.76 40.99
C VAL A 1190 -53.50 19.28 40.83
N HIS A 1191 -52.58 20.21 40.61
CA HIS A 1191 -51.15 19.97 40.62
C HIS A 1191 -50.45 21.11 41.36
N ASN A 1192 -49.74 20.76 42.44
CA ASN A 1192 -49.01 21.66 43.30
C ASN A 1192 -47.57 21.15 43.48
N GLU A 1193 -46.60 22.05 43.57
CA GLU A 1193 -45.24 21.73 43.96
C GLU A 1193 -44.71 22.76 44.97
N GLY A 1194 -43.85 22.30 45.87
CA GLY A 1194 -42.96 23.15 46.62
C GLY A 1194 -41.52 22.66 46.45
N ALA A 1195 -40.58 23.59 46.37
CA ALA A 1195 -39.17 23.33 46.16
C ALA A 1195 -38.28 24.36 46.86
N LEU A 1196 -37.08 23.92 47.21
CA LEU A 1196 -35.91 24.72 47.55
C LEU A 1196 -34.91 24.58 46.40
N VAL A 1197 -34.50 25.71 45.82
CA VAL A 1197 -33.47 25.79 44.78
C VAL A 1197 -32.24 26.48 45.38
N ILE A 1198 -31.04 26.04 45.01
CA ILE A 1198 -29.79 26.75 45.28
C ILE A 1198 -29.11 27.04 43.95
N ARG A 1199 -28.90 28.33 43.65
CA ARG A 1199 -28.14 28.83 42.50
C ARG A 1199 -27.16 29.90 42.97
N ASP A 1200 -25.92 29.88 42.48
CA ASP A 1200 -24.92 30.94 42.68
C ASP A 1200 -24.77 31.43 44.15
N GLY A 1201 -24.90 30.51 45.11
CA GLY A 1201 -24.84 30.80 46.54
C GLY A 1201 -26.14 31.36 47.17
N HIS A 1202 -27.15 31.69 46.36
CA HIS A 1202 -28.47 32.16 46.78
C HIS A 1202 -29.49 31.01 46.84
N PRO A 1203 -29.89 30.54 48.04
CA PRO A 1203 -30.98 29.60 48.20
C PRO A 1203 -32.34 30.33 48.21
N PHE A 1204 -33.30 29.81 47.45
CA PHE A 1204 -34.65 30.37 47.34
C PHE A 1204 -35.72 29.28 47.28
N VAL A 1205 -36.94 29.63 47.70
CA VAL A 1205 -38.09 28.73 47.81
C VAL A 1205 -39.12 29.08 46.77
N ILE A 1206 -39.59 28.08 46.00
CA ILE A 1206 -40.75 28.17 45.12
C ILE A 1206 -41.90 27.34 45.72
N ALA A 1207 -43.11 27.90 45.71
CA ALA A 1207 -44.36 27.21 46.02
C ALA A 1207 -45.42 27.58 44.98
N ILE A 1208 -45.85 26.60 44.17
CA ILE A 1208 -46.88 26.76 43.13
C ILE A 1208 -48.05 25.84 43.46
N MET A 1209 -49.28 26.36 43.42
CA MET A 1209 -50.50 25.57 43.60
C MET A 1209 -51.50 25.88 42.48
N SER A 1210 -52.12 24.86 41.89
CA SER A 1210 -52.98 25.05 40.72
C SER A 1210 -54.12 24.05 40.61
N SER A 1211 -55.23 24.46 39.99
CA SER A 1211 -56.32 23.57 39.55
C SER A 1211 -56.09 23.04 38.13
N SER A 1212 -54.84 22.67 37.82
CA SER A 1212 -54.46 22.03 36.56
C SER A 1212 -54.25 20.54 36.79
N SER A 1213 -54.59 19.71 35.80
CA SER A 1213 -54.22 18.29 35.83
C SER A 1213 -52.70 18.16 35.73
N PRO A 1214 -52.06 17.20 36.44
CA PRO A 1214 -50.63 16.92 36.30
C PRO A 1214 -50.22 16.50 34.88
N SER A 1215 -51.17 16.05 34.05
CA SER A 1215 -50.94 15.77 32.62
C SER A 1215 -50.66 17.04 31.77
N ALA A 1216 -50.70 18.23 32.35
CA ALA A 1216 -50.29 19.50 31.75
C ALA A 1216 -48.99 20.05 32.38
N GLU A 1217 -48.03 19.16 32.65
CA GLU A 1217 -46.68 19.42 33.21
C GLU A 1217 -45.99 20.69 32.67
N TYR A 1218 -46.11 20.96 31.36
CA TYR A 1218 -45.50 22.13 30.71
C TYR A 1218 -45.83 23.46 31.40
N ARG A 1219 -47.05 23.64 31.94
CA ARG A 1219 -47.46 24.86 32.64
C ARG A 1219 -46.72 25.06 33.96
N MET A 1220 -46.41 23.96 34.66
CA MET A 1220 -45.64 23.99 35.89
C MET A 1220 -44.19 24.40 35.58
N ARG A 1221 -43.63 23.87 34.49
CA ARG A 1221 -42.27 24.19 34.03
C ARG A 1221 -42.15 25.63 33.52
N GLU A 1222 -43.10 26.11 32.72
CA GLU A 1222 -43.20 27.50 32.28
C GLU A 1222 -43.28 28.47 33.48
N MET A 1223 -44.11 28.17 34.47
CA MET A 1223 -44.23 28.97 35.70
C MET A 1223 -42.93 28.94 36.52
N ALA A 1224 -42.32 27.77 36.70
CA ALA A 1224 -41.05 27.64 37.41
C ALA A 1224 -39.95 28.49 36.74
N SER A 1225 -39.81 28.39 35.42
CA SER A 1225 -38.84 29.18 34.62
C SER A 1225 -39.07 30.70 34.74
N ALA A 1226 -40.34 31.13 34.77
CA ALA A 1226 -40.68 32.55 34.94
C ALA A 1226 -40.36 33.09 36.35
N LEU A 1227 -40.58 32.28 37.39
CA LEU A 1227 -40.24 32.62 38.78
C LEU A 1227 -38.72 32.60 39.02
N ASP A 1228 -38.02 31.72 38.34
CA ASP A 1228 -36.56 31.57 38.37
C ASP A 1228 -35.82 32.73 37.69
N TYR A 1229 -36.29 33.14 36.51
CA TYR A 1229 -35.82 34.36 35.86
C TYR A 1229 -36.10 35.60 36.73
N ALA A 1230 -37.24 35.64 37.42
CA ALA A 1230 -37.56 36.70 38.37
C ALA A 1230 -36.70 36.67 39.64
N HIS A 1231 -36.29 35.50 40.15
CA HIS A 1231 -35.30 35.40 41.25
C HIS A 1231 -33.98 36.06 40.84
N THR A 1232 -33.50 35.70 39.65
CA THR A 1232 -32.23 36.20 39.09
C THR A 1232 -32.21 37.74 39.01
N GLU A 1233 -33.30 38.39 38.55
CA GLU A 1233 -33.43 39.86 38.54
C GLU A 1233 -33.65 40.50 39.93
N LEU A 1234 -34.07 39.74 40.95
CA LEU A 1234 -34.26 40.24 42.31
C LEU A 1234 -32.98 40.23 43.14
N ILE A 1235 -32.06 39.29 42.88
CA ILE A 1235 -30.74 39.24 43.55
C ILE A 1235 -29.71 40.19 42.91
N SER A 1236 -29.76 40.40 41.58
CA SER A 1236 -28.84 41.28 40.82
C SER A 1236 -28.92 42.76 41.17
#